data_AF-A0A258JUD0-F1
#
_entry.id   AF-A0A258JUD0-F1
#
_cell.length_a   1.000
_cell.length_b   1.000
_cell.length_c   1.000
_cell.angle_alpha   90.00
_cell.angle_beta   90.00
_cell.angle_gamma   90.00
#
_symmetry.space_group_name_H-M   'P 1'
#
loop_
_entity.id
_entity.type
_entity.pdbx_description
1 polymer ?
#
loop_
_entity_poly.entity_id
_entity_poly.type
_entity_poly.pdbx_seq_one_letter_code
_entity_poly.pdbx_strand_id
1 'polypeptide(L)'
;MNFTVTGNYSLRLRTINSCGIEREIIKTIEVKKPPIITLDPISDFCNSATIRPVGKVIEYCGPSSELTYLWSFPEGSPSSSTSLDPGPINYASSGNYTATFSVITSCGTFSVPRSFSVNTVLSPMISNKTDKICSGSSFTTTPRSGGGDNVPAGTTYTWSTPTVSPPGAISGASAQSSPRTSISQTLTNNTSNRATVTYTVSPTAGSCPGPNFTVTITVDPLINSNPVIRNTTCFGANDGAINLTVRGGIPFTTGDPYQFSWTGPSGFTSTDEDISNIVAGTYNLTITDNGNCPFSTSYVVNQPGKFIFTGSKTDISCHNMNDGQINLNVSGGTAPYTYVWTKDGNPYSASTKDIRNLAEGVYHVTITEVNNCDVLEDTYTIVNPPLLDVTLARQQDILCYGYATGEIDVNVAGGRAVETSPGVFNYSYFWTGPNGFTSTAKNLRNVPAGTYRLRVTDNSRCTDDLVVVLTQNSEIKLTYTKTEIACYNDANASITITNITGGVPFATGEPYIIKWSNLGTGRVQNNLSAGTYIITVEDALGCPKVFPVIIDNVPEFSITPDVKQISCFGAKDGHIRLNLVGGVAPIQLVWSDNSTAGVERNNLPPGRYSVVITDKKLCKIEQSFIINEPLPIELRADVSNPLSCDNANTGAINLIVTGGTPPFTYAWSNGARTEDLINLPPDNYIITVTDANGCKATDSWKITRFEQLTPTVETITDFDCDTKYVKQTFVGRVKGGIPPYTLSWSDGVVSGSNNQIMNTNNNGLIVFSVEDSFGCKEDVTFNVNTPVIGNPNFSYASYGHDVYNLYSIFDPILFTNLATGDFTNISWDFGDGNFSDEENPAHIYTRVGTYAVKQIVTYPFGCQYVYNTTIKVEKGYSVEMPTAFTPNNDGTNDSFAPVFLGFIEVTLQVYDTWGSMIYSETGETIKGWNGKVKELDAENGNYYFKMMGKTFYNHTITQEGALTLIK
;
A
#
# COMPACT_ATOMS: atom_id res chain seq x y z
N MET A 1 -28.80 75.84 -90.33
CA MET A 1 -29.68 75.27 -89.28
C MET A 1 -29.15 73.90 -88.95
N ASN A 2 -28.86 73.63 -87.68
CA ASN A 2 -28.64 72.25 -87.22
C ASN A 2 -29.99 71.70 -86.76
N PHE A 3 -30.41 70.55 -87.27
CA PHE A 3 -31.64 69.88 -86.85
C PHE A 3 -31.32 68.96 -85.66
N THR A 4 -31.94 69.18 -84.50
CA THR A 4 -31.67 68.42 -83.26
C THR A 4 -32.72 67.34 -82.99
N VAL A 5 -33.75 67.24 -83.81
CA VAL A 5 -34.84 66.25 -83.70
C VAL A 5 -35.09 65.64 -85.08
N THR A 6 -35.41 64.35 -85.13
CA THR A 6 -35.70 63.65 -86.39
C THR A 6 -37.08 64.03 -86.95
N GLY A 7 -37.18 64.19 -88.27
CA GLY A 7 -38.43 64.58 -88.94
C GLY A 7 -38.25 65.09 -90.36
N ASN A 8 -39.37 65.34 -91.04
CA ASN A 8 -39.42 65.93 -92.37
C ASN A 8 -39.54 67.45 -92.28
N TYR A 9 -38.58 68.17 -92.88
CA TYR A 9 -38.56 69.63 -92.93
C TYR A 9 -38.75 70.11 -94.36
N SER A 10 -39.56 71.14 -94.57
CA SER A 10 -39.79 71.73 -95.90
C SER A 10 -39.05 73.05 -96.03
N LEU A 11 -38.07 73.13 -96.93
CA LEU A 11 -37.36 74.34 -97.31
C LEU A 11 -38.11 75.00 -98.47
N ARG A 12 -38.61 76.21 -98.25
CA ARG A 12 -39.39 76.98 -99.22
C ARG A 12 -38.55 78.15 -99.75
N LEU A 13 -38.36 78.21 -101.07
CA LEU A 13 -37.74 79.33 -101.77
C LEU A 13 -38.77 79.96 -102.73
N ARG A 14 -39.09 81.23 -102.50
CA ARG A 14 -40.10 81.98 -103.28
C ARG A 14 -39.42 83.12 -104.03
N THR A 15 -39.65 83.22 -105.34
CA THR A 15 -39.17 84.33 -106.16
C THR A 15 -40.33 84.96 -106.92
N ILE A 16 -40.41 86.30 -106.85
CA ILE A 16 -41.44 87.11 -107.51
C ILE A 16 -40.71 88.06 -108.45
N ASN A 17 -41.15 88.14 -109.70
CA ASN A 17 -40.65 89.15 -110.64
C ASN A 17 -41.68 90.28 -110.84
N SER A 18 -41.24 91.39 -111.43
CA SER A 18 -42.02 92.62 -111.60
C SER A 18 -43.26 92.49 -112.49
N CYS A 19 -43.45 91.37 -113.18
CA CYS A 19 -44.67 91.05 -113.93
C CYS A 19 -45.70 90.26 -113.12
N GLY A 20 -45.47 90.07 -111.80
CA GLY A 20 -46.41 89.40 -110.90
C GLY A 20 -46.46 87.87 -111.04
N ILE A 21 -45.51 87.26 -111.75
CA ILE A 21 -45.41 85.80 -111.82
C ILE A 21 -44.64 85.32 -110.60
N GLU A 22 -45.36 84.61 -109.74
CA GLU A 22 -44.81 84.00 -108.54
C GLU A 22 -44.43 82.55 -108.83
N ARG A 23 -43.15 82.20 -108.60
CA ARG A 23 -42.72 80.81 -108.59
C ARG A 23 -42.22 80.44 -107.21
N GLU A 24 -42.76 79.34 -106.72
CA GLU A 24 -42.37 78.76 -105.44
C GLU A 24 -41.81 77.36 -105.69
N ILE A 25 -40.61 77.12 -105.14
CA ILE A 25 -40.02 75.79 -105.09
C ILE A 25 -39.94 75.40 -103.62
N ILE A 26 -40.63 74.32 -103.28
CA ILE A 26 -40.52 73.66 -101.99
C ILE A 26 -39.66 72.42 -102.20
N LYS A 27 -38.60 72.28 -101.40
CA LYS A 27 -37.88 71.02 -101.28
C LYS A 27 -37.99 70.50 -99.86
N THR A 28 -38.42 69.26 -99.73
CA THR A 28 -38.42 68.54 -98.47
C THR A 28 -37.04 67.93 -98.21
N ILE A 29 -36.57 68.00 -96.97
CA ILE A 29 -35.39 67.29 -96.47
C ILE A 29 -35.81 66.46 -95.25
N GLU A 30 -35.31 65.23 -95.16
CA GLU A 30 -35.59 64.29 -94.08
C GLU A 30 -34.34 64.15 -93.19
N VAL A 31 -34.51 64.29 -91.88
CA VAL A 31 -33.41 64.17 -90.90
C VAL A 31 -33.63 62.90 -90.06
N LYS A 32 -32.66 61.96 -90.11
CA LYS A 32 -32.71 60.63 -89.44
C LYS A 32 -31.63 60.50 -88.35
N LYS A 33 -31.87 59.66 -87.32
CA LYS A 33 -30.93 59.35 -86.21
C LYS A 33 -30.29 57.95 -86.45
N PRO A 34 -29.02 57.72 -86.04
CA PRO A 34 -28.38 56.39 -86.11
C PRO A 34 -29.09 55.33 -85.23
N PRO A 35 -29.11 54.05 -85.63
CA PRO A 35 -29.65 52.93 -84.85
C PRO A 35 -28.79 52.60 -83.61
N ILE A 36 -29.42 52.03 -82.56
CA ILE A 36 -28.76 51.54 -81.33
C ILE A 36 -28.96 50.02 -81.24
N ILE A 37 -27.86 49.29 -81.15
CA ILE A 37 -27.83 47.81 -81.08
C ILE A 37 -26.93 47.34 -79.93
N THR A 38 -27.25 46.18 -79.34
CA THR A 38 -26.43 45.55 -78.28
C THR A 38 -26.22 44.06 -78.54
N LEU A 39 -25.15 43.52 -77.95
CA LEU A 39 -24.81 42.10 -77.93
C LEU A 39 -24.47 41.69 -76.48
N ASP A 40 -25.17 40.68 -75.97
CA ASP A 40 -24.99 40.14 -74.62
C ASP A 40 -23.55 39.62 -74.42
N PRO A 41 -22.99 39.61 -73.19
CA PRO A 41 -21.63 39.11 -72.93
C PRO A 41 -21.48 37.63 -73.30
N ILE A 42 -20.29 37.26 -73.80
CA ILE A 42 -19.93 35.87 -74.12
C ILE A 42 -18.74 35.48 -73.22
N SER A 43 -18.87 34.37 -72.49
CA SER A 43 -17.81 33.86 -71.58
C SER A 43 -16.65 33.21 -72.34
N ASP A 44 -15.51 33.02 -71.68
CA ASP A 44 -14.40 32.20 -72.20
C ASP A 44 -14.71 30.69 -72.04
N PHE A 45 -14.18 29.87 -72.94
CA PHE A 45 -14.43 28.42 -72.99
C PHE A 45 -13.14 27.60 -73.07
N CYS A 46 -13.19 26.36 -72.59
CA CYS A 46 -12.07 25.44 -72.63
C CYS A 46 -12.25 24.41 -73.76
N ASN A 47 -11.18 24.17 -74.53
CA ASN A 47 -11.10 23.23 -75.66
C ASN A 47 -11.95 23.59 -76.90
N SER A 48 -13.26 23.70 -76.76
CA SER A 48 -14.20 24.09 -77.82
C SER A 48 -15.35 24.92 -77.23
N ALA A 49 -15.90 25.86 -78.00
CA ALA A 49 -17.07 26.62 -77.57
C ALA A 49 -18.28 26.36 -78.47
N THR A 50 -19.45 26.27 -77.88
CA THR A 50 -20.72 26.47 -78.57
C THR A 50 -21.39 27.68 -77.95
N ILE A 51 -21.36 28.81 -78.65
CA ILE A 51 -22.00 30.04 -78.19
C ILE A 51 -23.40 30.15 -78.79
N ARG A 52 -24.33 30.77 -78.06
CA ARG A 52 -25.66 31.15 -78.56
C ARG A 52 -25.83 32.66 -78.43
N PRO A 53 -25.25 33.44 -79.36
CA PRO A 53 -25.14 34.88 -79.20
C PRO A 53 -26.51 35.54 -79.41
N VAL A 54 -26.87 36.45 -78.51
CA VAL A 54 -28.16 37.16 -78.53
C VAL A 54 -27.91 38.63 -78.83
N GLY A 55 -28.28 39.04 -80.05
CA GLY A 55 -28.23 40.42 -80.51
C GLY A 55 -29.60 41.09 -80.38
N LYS A 56 -29.64 42.34 -79.91
CA LYS A 56 -30.88 43.11 -79.76
C LYS A 56 -30.79 44.43 -80.51
N VAL A 57 -31.84 44.75 -81.28
CA VAL A 57 -32.02 46.07 -81.90
C VAL A 57 -32.93 46.88 -81.01
N ILE A 58 -32.40 47.94 -80.41
CA ILE A 58 -33.12 48.75 -79.43
C ILE A 58 -33.82 49.92 -80.13
N GLU A 59 -33.13 50.58 -81.06
CA GLU A 59 -33.69 51.67 -81.89
C GLU A 59 -33.17 51.54 -83.34
N TYR A 60 -33.99 51.86 -84.34
CA TYR A 60 -33.59 51.86 -85.75
C TYR A 60 -34.13 53.05 -86.55
N CYS A 61 -33.47 53.37 -87.67
CA CYS A 61 -33.91 54.41 -88.61
C CYS A 61 -34.64 53.74 -89.80
N GLY A 62 -35.76 54.33 -90.23
CA GLY A 62 -36.58 53.79 -91.35
C GLY A 62 -37.63 52.75 -90.92
N PRO A 63 -38.48 52.27 -91.86
CA PRO A 63 -39.48 51.25 -91.57
C PRO A 63 -38.80 49.90 -91.26
N SER A 64 -39.40 49.09 -90.37
CA SER A 64 -38.82 47.80 -89.94
C SER A 64 -38.61 46.81 -91.08
N SER A 65 -39.31 46.98 -92.20
CA SER A 65 -39.14 46.20 -93.43
C SER A 65 -37.77 46.37 -94.10
N GLU A 66 -36.99 47.38 -93.71
CA GLU A 66 -35.65 47.65 -94.25
C GLU A 66 -34.52 47.08 -93.39
N LEU A 67 -34.83 46.46 -92.24
CA LEU A 67 -33.82 45.88 -91.37
C LEU A 67 -33.25 44.61 -91.98
N THR A 68 -31.95 44.63 -92.27
CA THR A 68 -31.20 43.42 -92.61
C THR A 68 -30.13 43.18 -91.55
N TYR A 69 -30.08 41.94 -91.05
CA TYR A 69 -29.12 41.53 -90.03
C TYR A 69 -27.93 40.87 -90.70
N LEU A 70 -26.75 41.09 -90.13
CA LEU A 70 -25.54 40.42 -90.53
C LEU A 70 -24.72 40.08 -89.29
N TRP A 71 -24.54 38.80 -89.06
CA TRP A 71 -23.64 38.27 -88.06
C TRP A 71 -22.34 37.84 -88.71
N SER A 72 -21.23 38.14 -88.05
CA SER A 72 -19.92 37.63 -88.39
C SER A 72 -19.36 36.83 -87.22
N PHE A 73 -19.06 35.56 -87.49
CA PHE A 73 -18.44 34.62 -86.57
C PHE A 73 -17.17 34.08 -87.24
N PRO A 74 -16.07 34.84 -87.25
CA PRO A 74 -14.82 34.39 -87.87
C PRO A 74 -14.43 33.04 -87.30
N GLU A 75 -14.22 32.03 -88.15
CA GLU A 75 -13.90 30.64 -87.80
C GLU A 75 -14.96 29.88 -86.99
N GLY A 76 -16.11 30.48 -86.70
CA GLY A 76 -17.28 29.80 -86.17
C GLY A 76 -18.03 29.03 -87.26
N SER A 77 -18.80 28.02 -86.87
CA SER A 77 -19.70 27.29 -87.77
C SER A 77 -21.16 27.37 -87.27
N PRO A 78 -22.08 28.01 -88.03
CA PRO A 78 -21.86 28.76 -89.27
C PRO A 78 -21.05 30.06 -89.06
N SER A 79 -20.26 30.48 -90.06
CA SER A 79 -19.34 31.62 -89.94
C SER A 79 -19.99 32.98 -90.11
N SER A 80 -21.24 33.00 -90.56
CA SER A 80 -22.09 34.19 -90.63
C SER A 80 -23.56 33.77 -90.57
N SER A 81 -24.43 34.73 -90.28
CA SER A 81 -25.88 34.53 -90.33
C SER A 81 -26.58 35.84 -90.65
N THR A 82 -27.72 35.79 -91.34
CA THR A 82 -28.57 36.96 -91.60
C THR A 82 -29.87 36.93 -90.80
N SER A 83 -30.05 35.92 -89.94
CA SER A 83 -31.16 35.83 -88.99
C SER A 83 -30.89 36.66 -87.75
N LEU A 84 -31.93 37.21 -87.12
CA LEU A 84 -31.82 37.91 -85.84
C LEU A 84 -31.34 36.97 -84.72
N ASP A 85 -31.85 35.74 -84.70
CA ASP A 85 -31.31 34.63 -83.90
C ASP A 85 -30.45 33.75 -84.80
N PRO A 86 -29.11 33.79 -84.65
CA PRO A 86 -28.21 33.02 -85.49
C PRO A 86 -28.12 31.53 -85.09
N GLY A 87 -28.74 31.10 -83.99
CA GLY A 87 -28.63 29.74 -83.47
C GLY A 87 -27.26 29.45 -82.82
N PRO A 88 -26.93 28.18 -82.55
CA PRO A 88 -25.67 27.80 -81.94
C PRO A 88 -24.50 27.94 -82.92
N ILE A 89 -23.43 28.61 -82.50
CA ILE A 89 -22.20 28.79 -83.26
C ILE A 89 -21.08 28.01 -82.59
N ASN A 90 -20.48 27.09 -83.33
CA ASN A 90 -19.42 26.21 -82.82
C ASN A 90 -18.04 26.70 -83.22
N TYR A 91 -17.11 26.73 -82.26
CA TYR A 91 -15.71 27.04 -82.41
C TYR A 91 -14.90 25.83 -81.94
N ALA A 92 -14.31 25.11 -82.89
CA ALA A 92 -13.60 23.86 -82.64
C ALA A 92 -12.09 24.04 -82.41
N SER A 93 -11.55 25.22 -82.74
CA SER A 93 -10.13 25.54 -82.63
C SER A 93 -9.88 26.48 -81.45
N SER A 94 -8.66 26.44 -80.91
CA SER A 94 -8.22 27.40 -79.92
C SER A 94 -7.91 28.76 -80.56
N GLY A 95 -8.40 29.84 -79.97
CA GLY A 95 -8.19 31.19 -80.47
C GLY A 95 -8.95 32.23 -79.66
N ASN A 96 -8.63 33.50 -79.92
CA ASN A 96 -9.43 34.62 -79.45
C ASN A 96 -10.38 35.01 -80.57
N TYR A 97 -11.68 34.84 -80.33
CA TYR A 97 -12.72 35.06 -81.32
C TYR A 97 -13.49 36.32 -80.99
N THR A 98 -13.92 37.03 -82.04
CA THR A 98 -14.79 38.19 -81.88
C THR A 98 -16.05 37.97 -82.70
N ALA A 99 -17.17 37.74 -82.02
CA ALA A 99 -18.49 37.71 -82.63
C ALA A 99 -18.95 39.14 -82.89
N THR A 100 -19.38 39.45 -84.11
CA THR A 100 -19.87 40.79 -84.45
C THR A 100 -21.31 40.71 -84.91
N PHE A 101 -22.17 41.48 -84.26
CA PHE A 101 -23.56 41.68 -84.69
C PHE A 101 -23.69 43.00 -85.43
N SER A 102 -24.15 42.96 -86.67
CA SER A 102 -24.36 44.13 -87.52
C SER A 102 -25.81 44.26 -87.97
N VAL A 103 -26.29 45.50 -88.05
CA VAL A 103 -27.60 45.85 -88.60
C VAL A 103 -27.40 46.87 -89.71
N ILE A 104 -27.94 46.55 -90.88
CA ILE A 104 -27.86 47.36 -92.09
C ILE A 104 -29.23 48.02 -92.30
N THR A 105 -29.22 49.34 -92.43
CA THR A 105 -30.41 50.17 -92.65
C THR A 105 -30.16 51.21 -93.73
N SER A 106 -31.19 51.93 -94.15
CA SER A 106 -31.05 53.07 -95.08
C SER A 106 -30.18 54.22 -94.54
N CYS A 107 -29.84 54.25 -93.24
CA CYS A 107 -28.89 55.21 -92.66
C CYS A 107 -27.45 54.70 -92.55
N GLY A 108 -27.16 53.48 -93.00
CA GLY A 108 -25.83 52.87 -92.94
C GLY A 108 -25.80 51.56 -92.15
N THR A 109 -24.59 51.02 -91.99
CA THR A 109 -24.31 49.76 -91.28
C THR A 109 -23.70 50.05 -89.92
N PHE A 110 -24.23 49.42 -88.88
CA PHE A 110 -23.77 49.58 -87.50
C PHE A 110 -23.47 48.22 -86.91
N SER A 111 -22.34 48.10 -86.21
CA SER A 111 -21.80 46.82 -85.74
C SER A 111 -21.37 46.91 -84.28
N VAL A 112 -21.66 45.87 -83.49
CA VAL A 112 -21.17 45.71 -82.12
C VAL A 112 -20.38 44.40 -81.99
N PRO A 113 -19.08 44.45 -81.64
CA PRO A 113 -18.27 43.26 -81.42
C PRO A 113 -18.30 42.79 -79.96
N ARG A 114 -18.17 41.48 -79.74
CA ARG A 114 -17.85 40.85 -78.45
C ARG A 114 -16.77 39.80 -78.61
N SER A 115 -15.70 39.93 -77.83
CA SER A 115 -14.58 38.99 -77.82
C SER A 115 -14.72 37.96 -76.71
N PHE A 116 -14.31 36.73 -76.99
CA PHE A 116 -14.17 35.62 -76.05
C PHE A 116 -13.03 34.71 -76.52
N SER A 117 -12.48 33.90 -75.63
CA SER A 117 -11.38 32.99 -75.92
C SER A 117 -11.82 31.53 -75.81
N VAL A 118 -11.26 30.70 -76.69
CA VAL A 118 -11.27 29.24 -76.56
C VAL A 118 -9.84 28.81 -76.36
N ASN A 119 -9.48 28.39 -75.14
CA ASN A 119 -8.08 28.11 -74.80
C ASN A 119 -7.85 26.65 -74.40
N THR A 120 -7.01 25.95 -75.16
CA THR A 120 -6.56 24.58 -74.88
C THR A 120 -5.49 24.53 -73.79
N VAL A 121 -4.75 25.63 -73.56
CA VAL A 121 -3.71 25.76 -72.53
C VAL A 121 -4.30 25.89 -71.11
N LEU A 122 -5.59 26.18 -70.96
CA LEU A 122 -6.23 26.20 -69.63
C LEU A 122 -6.71 24.82 -69.15
N SER A 123 -6.78 23.82 -70.04
CA SER A 123 -7.09 22.43 -69.65
C SER A 123 -5.81 21.69 -69.24
N PRO A 124 -5.77 21.02 -68.08
CA PRO A 124 -4.58 20.30 -67.66
C PRO A 124 -4.34 19.10 -68.59
N MET A 125 -3.17 19.00 -69.21
CA MET A 125 -2.77 17.85 -70.02
C MET A 125 -1.53 17.24 -69.40
N ILE A 126 -1.69 16.06 -68.79
CA ILE A 126 -0.63 15.43 -68.00
C ILE A 126 -0.38 14.04 -68.56
N SER A 127 0.88 13.75 -68.86
CA SER A 127 1.32 12.44 -69.29
C SER A 127 1.35 11.48 -68.11
N ASN A 128 1.18 10.19 -68.39
CA ASN A 128 1.23 9.14 -67.36
C ASN A 128 2.51 9.22 -66.52
N LYS A 129 2.38 8.96 -65.21
CA LYS A 129 3.49 8.98 -64.25
C LYS A 129 3.75 7.58 -63.72
N THR A 130 5.01 7.31 -63.41
CA THR A 130 5.44 6.06 -62.77
C THR A 130 6.38 6.37 -61.63
N ASP A 131 6.26 5.65 -60.52
CA ASP A 131 7.19 5.73 -59.40
C ASP A 131 7.45 4.34 -58.82
N LYS A 132 8.53 4.20 -58.04
CA LYS A 132 8.94 2.95 -57.42
C LYS A 132 9.27 3.20 -55.94
N ILE A 133 8.66 2.42 -55.05
CA ILE A 133 8.87 2.52 -53.61
C ILE A 133 9.05 1.14 -52.97
N CYS A 134 9.64 1.11 -51.78
CA CYS A 134 9.66 -0.07 -50.93
C CYS A 134 8.34 -0.23 -50.18
N SER A 135 7.89 -1.46 -49.95
CA SER A 135 6.71 -1.75 -49.14
C SER A 135 6.78 -1.05 -47.78
N GLY A 136 5.70 -0.35 -47.42
CA GLY A 136 5.59 0.48 -46.22
C GLY A 136 5.98 1.96 -46.43
N SER A 137 6.52 2.33 -47.59
CA SER A 137 6.87 3.72 -47.91
C SER A 137 5.70 4.49 -48.52
N SER A 138 5.78 5.82 -48.44
CA SER A 138 4.84 6.73 -49.12
C SER A 138 5.41 7.22 -50.44
N PHE A 139 4.60 7.23 -51.50
CA PHE A 139 4.94 7.95 -52.73
C PHE A 139 4.27 9.32 -52.73
N THR A 140 4.82 10.29 -53.47
CA THR A 140 4.17 11.58 -53.71
C THR A 140 4.44 12.04 -55.13
N THR A 141 3.39 12.10 -55.95
CA THR A 141 3.44 12.65 -57.31
C THR A 141 2.81 14.04 -57.33
N THR A 142 3.59 15.04 -57.71
CA THR A 142 3.12 16.41 -57.97
C THR A 142 3.39 16.75 -59.44
N PRO A 143 2.40 16.60 -60.34
CA PRO A 143 2.58 17.00 -61.73
C PRO A 143 2.91 18.50 -61.82
N ARG A 144 3.85 18.85 -62.70
CA ARG A 144 4.31 20.23 -62.94
C ARG A 144 4.34 20.49 -64.44
N SER A 145 4.15 21.75 -64.85
CA SER A 145 4.27 22.15 -66.25
C SER A 145 5.70 21.98 -66.76
N GLY A 146 5.86 21.34 -67.91
CA GLY A 146 7.15 21.05 -68.55
C GLY A 146 7.20 19.65 -69.19
N GLY A 147 8.05 19.47 -70.21
CA GLY A 147 8.28 18.16 -70.83
C GLY A 147 7.07 17.53 -71.54
N GLY A 148 6.18 18.36 -72.10
CA GLY A 148 4.94 17.91 -72.76
C GLY A 148 3.70 17.99 -71.87
N ASP A 149 3.87 18.17 -70.55
CA ASP A 149 2.77 18.37 -69.62
C ASP A 149 2.44 19.86 -69.46
N ASN A 150 1.13 20.13 -69.41
CA ASN A 150 0.57 21.42 -69.09
C ASN A 150 -0.24 21.31 -67.80
N VAL A 151 0.24 21.93 -66.73
CA VAL A 151 -0.40 21.93 -65.40
C VAL A 151 -0.67 23.38 -64.97
N PRO A 152 -1.84 23.94 -65.32
CA PRO A 152 -2.22 25.28 -64.91
C PRO A 152 -2.20 25.45 -63.38
N ALA A 153 -1.93 26.66 -62.90
CA ALA A 153 -1.93 26.95 -61.47
C ALA A 153 -3.29 26.65 -60.83
N GLY A 154 -3.29 26.01 -59.66
CA GLY A 154 -4.52 25.59 -58.97
C GLY A 154 -5.15 24.28 -59.51
N THR A 155 -4.46 23.54 -60.39
CA THR A 155 -4.90 22.20 -60.81
C THR A 155 -5.02 21.27 -59.61
N THR A 156 -6.15 20.58 -59.50
CA THR A 156 -6.43 19.57 -58.48
C THR A 156 -6.70 18.21 -59.11
N TYR A 157 -6.54 17.15 -58.32
CA TYR A 157 -6.57 15.76 -58.74
C TYR A 157 -7.58 14.97 -57.90
N THR A 158 -8.40 14.18 -58.58
CA THR A 158 -9.21 13.12 -57.96
C THR A 158 -8.87 11.81 -58.67
N TRP A 159 -9.11 10.67 -58.01
CA TRP A 159 -8.91 9.37 -58.65
C TRP A 159 -9.92 8.36 -58.14
N SER A 160 -10.31 7.47 -59.04
CA SER A 160 -11.18 6.33 -58.73
C SER A 160 -10.40 5.25 -57.96
N THR A 161 -11.11 4.20 -57.53
CA THR A 161 -10.49 3.06 -56.84
C THR A 161 -9.32 2.50 -57.67
N PRO A 162 -8.08 2.56 -57.15
CA PRO A 162 -6.91 2.13 -57.90
C PRO A 162 -6.94 0.64 -58.21
N THR A 163 -6.40 0.25 -59.36
CA THR A 163 -6.29 -1.17 -59.74
C THR A 163 -4.97 -1.73 -59.23
N VAL A 164 -5.03 -2.75 -58.38
CA VAL A 164 -3.86 -3.45 -57.85
C VAL A 164 -3.60 -4.71 -58.67
N SER A 165 -2.35 -4.91 -59.08
CA SER A 165 -1.90 -6.07 -59.85
C SER A 165 -0.69 -6.74 -59.17
N PRO A 166 -0.80 -8.03 -58.76
CA PRO A 166 -2.00 -8.87 -58.76
C PRO A 166 -3.10 -8.37 -57.79
N PRO A 167 -4.39 -8.67 -58.02
CA PRO A 167 -5.47 -8.25 -57.12
C PRO A 167 -5.21 -8.69 -55.66
N GLY A 168 -5.34 -7.74 -54.73
CA GLY A 168 -5.09 -7.97 -53.29
C GLY A 168 -3.62 -7.95 -52.85
N ALA A 169 -2.66 -7.79 -53.78
CA ALA A 169 -1.24 -7.81 -53.45
C ALA A 169 -0.76 -6.58 -52.65
N ILE A 170 -1.42 -5.42 -52.80
CA ILE A 170 -1.05 -4.16 -52.15
C ILE A 170 -2.21 -3.66 -51.28
N SER A 171 -1.91 -3.27 -50.05
CA SER A 171 -2.79 -2.54 -49.14
C SER A 171 -2.38 -1.06 -49.02
N GLY A 172 -3.30 -0.20 -48.59
CA GLY A 172 -3.10 1.25 -48.51
C GLY A 172 -3.51 2.03 -49.77
N ALA A 173 -3.84 1.32 -50.86
CA ALA A 173 -4.40 1.93 -52.06
C ALA A 173 -5.90 2.25 -51.90
N SER A 174 -6.29 3.52 -52.02
CA SER A 174 -7.69 3.95 -51.92
C SER A 174 -8.08 4.98 -52.97
N ALA A 175 -9.38 5.08 -53.27
CA ALA A 175 -9.92 6.16 -54.09
C ALA A 175 -9.83 7.52 -53.36
N GLN A 176 -9.87 8.61 -54.12
CA GLN A 176 -9.91 9.97 -53.60
C GLN A 176 -10.88 10.82 -54.41
N SER A 177 -12.06 11.06 -53.82
CA SER A 177 -13.16 11.82 -54.44
C SER A 177 -13.09 13.32 -54.19
N SER A 178 -12.41 13.77 -53.13
CA SER A 178 -12.18 15.20 -52.88
C SER A 178 -10.91 15.71 -53.57
N PRO A 179 -10.93 16.87 -54.25
CA PRO A 179 -9.79 17.37 -55.01
C PRO A 179 -8.53 17.56 -54.16
N ARG A 180 -7.38 17.06 -54.62
CA ARG A 180 -6.05 17.18 -53.97
C ARG A 180 -5.05 17.91 -54.85
N THR A 181 -4.04 18.53 -54.26
CA THR A 181 -2.94 19.21 -54.99
C THR A 181 -1.79 18.27 -55.36
N SER A 182 -1.79 17.03 -54.84
CA SER A 182 -0.84 15.97 -55.14
C SER A 182 -1.49 14.59 -55.04
N ILE A 183 -0.88 13.58 -55.66
CA ILE A 183 -1.28 12.17 -55.52
C ILE A 183 -0.27 11.50 -54.58
N SER A 184 -0.72 11.06 -53.41
CA SER A 184 0.15 10.43 -52.41
C SER A 184 -0.62 9.45 -51.56
N GLN A 185 -0.05 8.26 -51.36
CA GLN A 185 -0.50 7.25 -50.39
C GLN A 185 0.70 6.45 -49.88
N THR A 186 0.55 5.84 -48.70
CA THR A 186 1.48 4.84 -48.16
C THR A 186 1.02 3.47 -48.61
N LEU A 187 1.91 2.67 -49.20
CA LEU A 187 1.55 1.40 -49.79
C LEU A 187 2.36 0.25 -49.21
N THR A 188 1.70 -0.84 -48.89
CA THR A 188 2.33 -2.06 -48.38
C THR A 188 2.07 -3.20 -49.35
N ASN A 189 3.13 -3.78 -49.90
CA ASN A 189 3.07 -5.03 -50.65
C ASN A 189 3.04 -6.20 -49.67
N ASN A 190 1.95 -6.95 -49.70
CA ASN A 190 1.67 -8.09 -48.82
C ASN A 190 2.15 -9.43 -49.41
N THR A 191 2.79 -9.39 -50.58
CA THR A 191 3.28 -10.56 -51.30
C THR A 191 4.80 -10.56 -51.34
N SER A 192 5.40 -11.69 -51.73
CA SER A 192 6.84 -11.82 -51.93
C SER A 192 7.31 -11.41 -53.33
N ASN A 193 6.39 -10.97 -54.20
CA ASN A 193 6.67 -10.58 -55.57
C ASN A 193 6.39 -9.08 -55.74
N ARG A 194 7.06 -8.44 -56.71
CA ARG A 194 6.74 -7.08 -57.12
C ARG A 194 5.26 -6.97 -57.50
N ALA A 195 4.58 -5.97 -56.95
CA ALA A 195 3.21 -5.64 -57.28
C ALA A 195 3.12 -4.18 -57.74
N THR A 196 2.12 -3.85 -58.53
CA THR A 196 1.85 -2.50 -58.98
C THR A 196 0.46 -2.05 -58.57
N VAL A 197 0.32 -0.76 -58.29
CA VAL A 197 -0.98 -0.11 -58.18
C VAL A 197 -1.06 1.01 -59.23
N THR A 198 -2.15 1.02 -59.98
CA THR A 198 -2.40 2.04 -61.01
C THR A 198 -3.59 2.90 -60.60
N TYR A 199 -3.34 4.19 -60.43
CA TYR A 199 -4.33 5.22 -60.16
C TYR A 199 -4.78 5.83 -61.49
N THR A 200 -6.08 5.81 -61.78
CA THR A 200 -6.66 6.60 -62.88
C THR A 200 -7.05 7.96 -62.32
N VAL A 201 -6.26 8.98 -62.63
CA VAL A 201 -6.34 10.33 -62.06
C VAL A 201 -7.02 11.28 -63.04
N SER A 202 -8.03 12.00 -62.56
CA SER A 202 -8.76 13.04 -63.27
C SER A 202 -8.25 14.42 -62.82
N PRO A 203 -7.52 15.16 -63.66
CA PRO A 203 -7.06 16.51 -63.33
C PRO A 203 -8.12 17.57 -63.66
N THR A 204 -8.24 18.61 -62.83
CA THR A 204 -9.16 19.74 -63.06
C THR A 204 -8.49 21.06 -62.66
N ALA A 205 -8.43 22.01 -63.60
CA ALA A 205 -7.94 23.36 -63.37
C ALA A 205 -9.12 24.34 -63.37
N GLY A 206 -9.51 24.84 -62.20
CA GLY A 206 -10.72 25.66 -62.06
C GLY A 206 -11.98 24.87 -62.46
N SER A 207 -12.62 25.26 -63.57
CA SER A 207 -13.78 24.58 -64.17
C SER A 207 -13.44 23.71 -65.39
N CYS A 208 -12.16 23.63 -65.78
CA CYS A 208 -11.75 22.94 -67.01
C CYS A 208 -11.17 21.56 -66.70
N PRO A 209 -11.89 20.46 -67.02
CA PRO A 209 -11.39 19.11 -66.85
C PRO A 209 -10.34 18.79 -67.92
N GLY A 210 -9.29 18.08 -67.52
CA GLY A 210 -8.30 17.49 -68.43
C GLY A 210 -8.59 16.02 -68.73
N PRO A 211 -7.94 15.43 -69.74
CA PRO A 211 -7.98 13.99 -69.94
C PRO A 211 -7.39 13.26 -68.72
N ASN A 212 -7.97 12.10 -68.41
CA ASN A 212 -7.43 11.24 -67.36
C ASN A 212 -6.02 10.76 -67.73
N PHE A 213 -5.16 10.68 -66.73
CA PHE A 213 -3.84 10.07 -66.85
C PHE A 213 -3.65 9.03 -65.75
N THR A 214 -2.70 8.13 -65.94
CA THR A 214 -2.41 7.10 -64.93
C THR A 214 -1.18 7.44 -64.12
N VAL A 215 -1.23 7.19 -62.81
CA VAL A 215 -0.04 7.10 -61.96
C VAL A 215 0.15 5.64 -61.59
N THR A 216 1.23 5.00 -62.02
CA THR A 216 1.53 3.60 -61.68
C THR A 216 2.67 3.53 -60.67
N ILE A 217 2.41 3.00 -59.49
CA ILE A 217 3.39 2.82 -58.43
C ILE A 217 3.78 1.36 -58.35
N THR A 218 5.07 1.09 -58.53
CA THR A 218 5.65 -0.23 -58.31
C THR A 218 6.09 -0.33 -56.85
N VAL A 219 5.55 -1.30 -56.11
CA VAL A 219 5.85 -1.51 -54.70
C VAL A 219 6.68 -2.79 -54.58
N ASP A 220 7.97 -2.63 -54.29
CA ASP A 220 8.86 -3.76 -54.07
C ASP A 220 8.63 -4.36 -52.68
N PRO A 221 8.54 -5.69 -52.55
CA PRO A 221 8.35 -6.35 -51.26
C PRO A 221 9.61 -6.22 -50.40
N LEU A 222 9.47 -6.18 -49.08
CA LEU A 222 10.62 -6.20 -48.18
C LEU A 222 11.25 -7.60 -48.13
N ILE A 223 12.55 -7.65 -47.86
CA ILE A 223 13.28 -8.89 -47.59
C ILE A 223 12.90 -9.42 -46.21
N ASN A 224 12.71 -10.73 -46.11
CA ASN A 224 12.59 -11.46 -44.85
C ASN A 224 13.64 -12.58 -44.86
N SER A 225 14.57 -12.56 -43.89
CA SER A 225 15.48 -13.67 -43.67
C SER A 225 15.03 -14.48 -42.46
N ASN A 226 14.80 -15.77 -42.67
CA ASN A 226 14.43 -16.72 -41.63
C ASN A 226 15.63 -17.62 -41.31
N PRO A 227 16.34 -17.41 -40.18
CA PRO A 227 17.53 -18.18 -39.85
C PRO A 227 17.20 -19.52 -39.18
N VAL A 228 18.06 -20.51 -39.38
CA VAL A 228 18.22 -21.69 -38.53
C VAL A 228 19.62 -21.60 -37.91
N ILE A 229 19.67 -21.27 -36.62
CA ILE A 229 20.92 -21.04 -35.89
C ILE A 229 21.34 -22.33 -35.17
N ARG A 230 22.55 -22.82 -35.49
CA ARG A 230 23.24 -23.86 -34.72
C ARG A 230 24.24 -23.18 -33.79
N ASN A 231 24.02 -23.31 -32.49
CA ASN A 231 24.95 -22.85 -31.46
C ASN A 231 26.25 -23.68 -31.50
N THR A 232 27.32 -23.11 -30.95
CA THR A 232 28.59 -23.84 -30.79
C THR A 232 28.45 -24.96 -29.76
N THR A 233 29.16 -26.07 -29.96
CA THR A 233 29.06 -27.26 -29.10
C THR A 233 29.88 -27.15 -27.81
N CYS A 234 30.93 -26.32 -27.80
CA CYS A 234 31.87 -26.18 -26.69
C CYS A 234 32.19 -24.71 -26.40
N PHE A 235 32.61 -24.42 -25.16
CA PHE A 235 33.13 -23.09 -24.82
C PHE A 235 34.37 -22.76 -25.66
N GLY A 236 34.30 -21.70 -26.47
CA GLY A 236 35.35 -21.26 -27.38
C GLY A 236 35.40 -22.01 -28.72
N ALA A 237 34.50 -22.96 -28.98
CA ALA A 237 34.44 -23.64 -30.27
C ALA A 237 33.96 -22.72 -31.40
N ASN A 238 34.33 -23.10 -32.62
CA ASN A 238 34.00 -22.41 -33.85
C ASN A 238 33.14 -23.28 -34.76
N ASP A 239 32.20 -24.06 -34.23
CA ASP A 239 31.35 -24.98 -35.02
C ASP A 239 29.88 -24.51 -35.11
N GLY A 240 29.61 -23.28 -34.66
CA GLY A 240 28.34 -22.62 -34.85
C GLY A 240 28.03 -22.40 -36.33
N ALA A 241 26.75 -22.20 -36.65
CA ALA A 241 26.29 -21.87 -37.99
C ALA A 241 24.98 -21.06 -37.96
N ILE A 242 24.77 -20.25 -38.98
CA ILE A 242 23.51 -19.58 -39.28
C ILE A 242 23.16 -19.93 -40.72
N ASN A 243 22.15 -20.77 -40.91
CA ASN A 243 21.62 -21.11 -42.23
C ASN A 243 20.37 -20.25 -42.49
N LEU A 244 20.36 -19.47 -43.55
CA LEU A 244 19.26 -18.58 -43.89
C LEU A 244 18.28 -19.23 -44.86
N THR A 245 17.04 -18.77 -44.80
CA THR A 245 16.10 -18.88 -45.91
C THR A 245 15.57 -17.48 -46.18
N VAL A 246 15.94 -16.90 -47.33
CA VAL A 246 15.48 -15.57 -47.74
C VAL A 246 14.18 -15.67 -48.55
N ARG A 247 13.21 -14.83 -48.21
CA ARG A 247 11.96 -14.64 -48.96
C ARG A 247 11.67 -13.15 -49.13
N GLY A 248 10.97 -12.77 -50.19
CA GLY A 248 10.69 -11.36 -50.49
C GLY A 248 11.86 -10.65 -51.15
N GLY A 249 11.85 -9.31 -51.19
CA GLY A 249 12.79 -8.53 -52.02
C GLY A 249 12.65 -8.80 -53.53
N ILE A 250 13.53 -8.20 -54.32
CA ILE A 250 13.64 -8.38 -55.76
C ILE A 250 14.98 -9.00 -56.10
N PRO A 251 15.01 -10.28 -56.50
CA PRO A 251 16.24 -10.93 -56.92
C PRO A 251 16.95 -10.21 -58.07
N PHE A 252 18.29 -10.21 -58.06
CA PHE A 252 19.07 -9.83 -59.25
C PHE A 252 18.78 -10.81 -60.40
N THR A 253 18.79 -10.28 -61.62
CA THR A 253 18.47 -11.06 -62.83
C THR A 253 19.69 -11.75 -63.43
N THR A 254 20.90 -11.41 -62.96
CA THR A 254 22.18 -11.98 -63.37
C THR A 254 23.06 -12.14 -62.13
N GLY A 255 23.67 -13.31 -61.93
CA GLY A 255 24.43 -13.64 -60.72
C GLY A 255 23.56 -14.17 -59.60
N ASP A 256 24.05 -14.11 -58.36
CA ASP A 256 23.31 -14.56 -57.18
C ASP A 256 22.07 -13.67 -56.93
N PRO A 257 20.94 -14.26 -56.51
CA PRO A 257 19.68 -13.53 -56.38
C PRO A 257 19.74 -12.39 -55.35
N TYR A 258 20.56 -12.53 -54.32
CA TYR A 258 20.78 -11.53 -53.28
C TYR A 258 22.29 -11.40 -52.99
N GLN A 259 22.72 -10.23 -52.54
CA GLN A 259 24.08 -10.02 -52.05
C GLN A 259 24.07 -9.95 -50.53
N PHE A 260 24.86 -10.79 -49.89
CA PHE A 260 24.96 -10.87 -48.43
C PHE A 260 26.22 -10.16 -47.95
N SER A 261 26.13 -9.54 -46.78
CA SER A 261 27.27 -8.98 -46.07
C SER A 261 27.10 -9.23 -44.58
N TRP A 262 27.97 -10.07 -44.04
CA TRP A 262 28.04 -10.40 -42.64
C TRP A 262 29.18 -9.65 -41.97
N THR A 263 28.95 -9.17 -40.76
CA THR A 263 30.01 -8.73 -39.83
C THR A 263 29.78 -9.39 -38.48
N GLY A 264 30.86 -9.78 -37.78
CA GLY A 264 30.74 -10.51 -36.53
C GLY A 264 31.90 -10.27 -35.56
N PRO A 265 31.93 -11.05 -34.46
CA PRO A 265 32.99 -10.97 -33.46
C PRO A 265 34.38 -11.18 -34.08
N SER A 266 35.42 -10.63 -33.44
CA SER A 266 36.82 -10.79 -33.86
C SER A 266 37.10 -10.36 -35.30
N GLY A 267 36.31 -9.43 -35.84
CA GLY A 267 36.47 -8.91 -37.20
C GLY A 267 35.98 -9.86 -38.29
N PHE A 268 35.16 -10.87 -37.95
CA PHE A 268 34.57 -11.78 -38.94
C PHE A 268 33.79 -11.00 -40.01
N THR A 269 34.01 -11.34 -41.28
CA THR A 269 33.22 -10.89 -42.42
C THR A 269 32.94 -12.05 -43.36
N SER A 270 31.77 -12.06 -44.00
CA SER A 270 31.43 -13.04 -45.04
C SER A 270 30.41 -12.47 -46.03
N THR A 271 30.40 -12.98 -47.25
CA THR A 271 29.40 -12.68 -48.28
C THR A 271 28.53 -13.88 -48.65
N ASP A 272 28.68 -15.01 -47.94
CA ASP A 272 27.88 -16.21 -48.16
C ASP A 272 26.46 -16.05 -47.56
N GLU A 273 25.47 -16.70 -48.18
CA GLU A 273 24.09 -16.75 -47.63
C GLU A 273 24.08 -17.45 -46.26
N ASP A 274 24.67 -18.63 -46.20
CA ASP A 274 24.82 -19.44 -44.99
C ASP A 274 26.25 -19.30 -44.45
N ILE A 275 26.38 -18.99 -43.17
CA ILE A 275 27.68 -18.94 -42.49
C ILE A 275 27.83 -20.10 -41.53
N SER A 276 28.97 -20.77 -41.58
CA SER A 276 29.30 -21.90 -40.71
C SER A 276 30.74 -21.80 -40.24
N ASN A 277 31.10 -22.65 -39.28
CA ASN A 277 32.39 -22.63 -38.60
C ASN A 277 32.66 -21.31 -37.84
N ILE A 278 31.60 -20.74 -37.27
CA ILE A 278 31.62 -19.46 -36.56
C ILE A 278 31.65 -19.66 -35.04
N VAL A 279 32.30 -18.73 -34.34
CA VAL A 279 32.34 -18.69 -32.87
C VAL A 279 31.06 -18.10 -32.30
N ALA A 280 30.84 -18.25 -31.00
CA ALA A 280 29.72 -17.58 -30.35
C ALA A 280 29.86 -16.05 -30.35
N GLY A 281 28.74 -15.37 -30.56
CA GLY A 281 28.62 -13.92 -30.56
C GLY A 281 27.57 -13.43 -31.55
N THR A 282 27.56 -12.12 -31.80
CA THR A 282 26.53 -11.45 -32.60
C THR A 282 27.03 -11.19 -34.01
N TYR A 283 26.29 -11.70 -34.99
CA TYR A 283 26.54 -11.55 -36.43
C TYR A 283 25.51 -10.62 -37.04
N ASN A 284 25.95 -9.47 -37.55
CA ASN A 284 25.09 -8.53 -38.26
C ASN A 284 25.07 -8.88 -39.75
N LEU A 285 23.87 -9.02 -40.29
CA LEU A 285 23.60 -9.30 -41.69
C LEU A 285 23.06 -8.05 -42.38
N THR A 286 23.59 -7.75 -43.55
CA THR A 286 22.98 -6.85 -44.53
C THR A 286 22.69 -7.65 -45.79
N ILE A 287 21.47 -7.55 -46.32
CA ILE A 287 21.10 -8.15 -47.61
C ILE A 287 20.78 -7.02 -48.58
N THR A 288 21.43 -7.03 -49.73
CA THR A 288 21.15 -6.13 -50.85
C THR A 288 20.46 -6.92 -51.97
N ASP A 289 19.38 -6.37 -52.50
CA ASP A 289 18.63 -6.92 -53.63
C ASP A 289 18.61 -5.92 -54.80
N ASN A 290 18.01 -6.31 -55.93
CA ASN A 290 17.83 -5.44 -57.09
C ASN A 290 16.69 -4.42 -56.90
N GLY A 291 15.98 -4.50 -55.77
CA GLY A 291 14.93 -3.58 -55.36
C GLY A 291 15.48 -2.25 -54.83
N ASN A 292 16.72 -2.29 -54.30
CA ASN A 292 17.38 -1.23 -53.53
C ASN A 292 16.63 -0.88 -52.25
N CYS A 293 15.89 -1.84 -51.67
CA CYS A 293 15.25 -1.68 -50.37
C CYS A 293 16.22 -2.14 -49.27
N PRO A 294 16.64 -1.26 -48.33
CA PRO A 294 17.66 -1.63 -47.35
C PRO A 294 17.13 -2.70 -46.38
N PHE A 295 17.90 -3.78 -46.20
CA PHE A 295 17.65 -4.80 -45.19
C PHE A 295 18.90 -5.02 -44.34
N SER A 296 18.77 -4.84 -43.02
CA SER A 296 19.78 -5.24 -42.05
C SER A 296 19.15 -5.82 -40.79
N THR A 297 19.81 -6.83 -40.22
CA THR A 297 19.39 -7.54 -39.00
C THR A 297 20.61 -8.13 -38.28
N SER A 298 20.43 -8.67 -37.09
CA SER A 298 21.50 -9.38 -36.38
C SER A 298 21.02 -10.70 -35.76
N TYR A 299 21.92 -11.67 -35.70
CA TYR A 299 21.69 -13.01 -35.16
C TYR A 299 22.75 -13.35 -34.12
N VAL A 300 22.37 -14.08 -33.08
CA VAL A 300 23.27 -14.45 -31.98
C VAL A 300 23.50 -15.95 -31.99
N VAL A 301 24.78 -16.34 -32.04
CA VAL A 301 25.22 -17.72 -31.86
C VAL A 301 25.70 -17.85 -30.41
N ASN A 302 25.12 -18.77 -29.65
CA ASN A 302 25.48 -18.99 -28.25
C ASN A 302 26.54 -20.08 -28.08
N GLN A 303 27.16 -20.11 -26.89
CA GLN A 303 28.06 -21.19 -26.44
C GLN A 303 27.72 -21.63 -25.01
N PRO A 304 28.05 -22.88 -24.64
CA PRO A 304 28.05 -23.32 -23.24
C PRO A 304 29.04 -22.50 -22.39
N GLY A 305 28.84 -22.44 -21.07
CA GLY A 305 29.81 -21.82 -20.16
C GLY A 305 31.13 -22.61 -20.05
N LYS A 306 32.19 -22.03 -19.46
CA LYS A 306 33.45 -22.75 -19.25
C LYS A 306 33.27 -23.94 -18.30
N PHE A 307 33.65 -25.14 -18.72
CA PHE A 307 33.52 -26.37 -17.94
C PHE A 307 34.51 -26.37 -16.76
N ILE A 308 34.00 -26.33 -15.53
CA ILE A 308 34.80 -26.33 -14.29
C ILE A 308 34.06 -27.10 -13.18
N PHE A 309 34.80 -27.53 -12.16
CA PHE A 309 34.18 -28.04 -10.93
C PHE A 309 34.97 -27.66 -9.68
N THR A 310 34.27 -27.69 -8.55
CA THR A 310 34.87 -27.69 -7.21
C THR A 310 34.37 -28.89 -6.43
N GLY A 311 35.14 -29.36 -5.45
CA GLY A 311 34.71 -30.45 -4.58
C GLY A 311 35.08 -30.20 -3.13
N SER A 312 34.33 -30.85 -2.25
CA SER A 312 34.58 -30.87 -0.82
C SER A 312 34.46 -32.30 -0.32
N LYS A 313 35.26 -32.63 0.68
CA LYS A 313 35.23 -33.94 1.34
C LYS A 313 34.90 -33.81 2.82
N THR A 314 34.30 -34.86 3.36
CA THR A 314 34.23 -35.11 4.80
C THR A 314 34.90 -36.45 5.09
N ASP A 315 35.90 -36.43 5.97
CA ASP A 315 36.59 -37.65 6.40
C ASP A 315 35.73 -38.48 7.35
N ILE A 316 36.11 -39.75 7.57
CA ILE A 316 35.38 -40.73 8.39
C ILE A 316 35.16 -40.23 9.82
N SER A 317 33.94 -40.28 10.37
CA SER A 317 33.63 -39.70 11.69
C SER A 317 34.35 -40.40 12.85
N CYS A 318 34.23 -41.73 12.95
CA CYS A 318 34.84 -42.55 13.99
C CYS A 318 35.74 -43.63 13.40
N HIS A 319 36.76 -44.03 14.17
CA HIS A 319 37.70 -45.06 13.72
C HIS A 319 36.94 -46.33 13.27
N ASN A 320 37.26 -46.83 12.07
CA ASN A 320 36.64 -47.98 11.40
C ASN A 320 35.17 -47.81 10.96
N MET A 321 34.64 -46.58 10.95
CA MET A 321 33.40 -46.28 10.23
C MET A 321 33.68 -46.09 8.74
N ASN A 322 32.63 -46.23 7.93
CA ASN A 322 32.68 -45.99 6.48
C ASN A 322 31.64 -44.94 6.11
N ASP A 323 31.75 -43.74 6.67
CA ASP A 323 30.78 -42.65 6.50
C ASP A 323 31.39 -41.38 5.87
N GLY A 324 32.61 -41.49 5.32
CA GLY A 324 33.22 -40.42 4.54
C GLY A 324 32.37 -40.05 3.32
N GLN A 325 32.51 -38.83 2.82
CA GLN A 325 31.73 -38.32 1.69
C GLN A 325 32.57 -37.38 0.83
N ILE A 326 32.26 -37.35 -0.47
CA ILE A 326 32.77 -36.37 -1.42
C ILE A 326 31.58 -35.78 -2.15
N ASN A 327 31.46 -34.45 -2.09
CA ASN A 327 30.43 -33.70 -2.79
C ASN A 327 31.08 -32.78 -3.82
N LEU A 328 30.62 -32.85 -5.06
CA LEU A 328 31.14 -32.05 -6.15
C LEU A 328 30.17 -30.93 -6.49
N ASN A 329 30.64 -29.92 -7.21
CA ASN A 329 29.81 -28.92 -7.85
C ASN A 329 30.37 -28.59 -9.22
N VAL A 330 29.68 -29.02 -10.27
CA VAL A 330 30.10 -28.86 -11.67
C VAL A 330 29.31 -27.72 -12.29
N SER A 331 29.97 -26.81 -13.01
CA SER A 331 29.35 -25.71 -13.73
C SER A 331 29.99 -25.50 -15.11
N GLY A 332 29.21 -24.92 -16.03
CA GLY A 332 29.60 -24.78 -17.44
C GLY A 332 29.64 -26.12 -18.19
N GLY A 333 30.22 -26.15 -19.39
CA GLY A 333 30.11 -27.29 -20.31
C GLY A 333 28.67 -27.59 -20.73
N THR A 334 28.50 -28.72 -21.41
CA THR A 334 27.22 -29.20 -21.94
C THR A 334 26.77 -30.44 -21.18
N ALA A 335 25.63 -30.33 -20.50
CA ALA A 335 25.01 -31.46 -19.80
C ALA A 335 24.38 -32.47 -20.79
N PRO A 336 24.25 -33.76 -20.43
CA PRO A 336 24.60 -34.38 -19.14
C PRO A 336 26.12 -34.66 -18.97
N TYR A 337 26.58 -34.73 -17.71
CA TYR A 337 27.96 -35.11 -17.37
C TYR A 337 28.06 -36.58 -16.94
N THR A 338 29.19 -37.21 -17.27
CA THR A 338 29.55 -38.56 -16.83
C THR A 338 30.61 -38.47 -15.74
N TYR A 339 30.40 -39.21 -14.64
CA TYR A 339 31.33 -39.30 -13.52
C TYR A 339 31.92 -40.70 -13.46
N VAL A 340 33.23 -40.80 -13.49
CA VAL A 340 33.96 -42.06 -13.29
C VAL A 340 34.82 -41.91 -12.05
N TRP A 341 34.60 -42.78 -11.08
CA TRP A 341 35.37 -42.80 -9.84
C TRP A 341 36.35 -43.97 -9.83
N THR A 342 37.53 -43.72 -9.27
CA THR A 342 38.48 -44.76 -8.88
C THR A 342 38.82 -44.61 -7.41
N LYS A 343 39.10 -45.72 -6.73
CA LYS A 343 39.59 -45.76 -5.35
C LYS A 343 40.93 -46.46 -5.34
N ASP A 344 41.97 -45.76 -4.88
CA ASP A 344 43.35 -46.27 -4.81
C ASP A 344 43.82 -46.85 -6.17
N GLY A 345 43.45 -46.17 -7.26
CA GLY A 345 43.77 -46.58 -8.63
C GLY A 345 42.90 -47.70 -9.22
N ASN A 346 41.97 -48.28 -8.46
CA ASN A 346 41.04 -49.31 -8.94
C ASN A 346 39.66 -48.72 -9.28
N PRO A 347 38.93 -49.25 -10.27
CA PRO A 347 37.57 -48.79 -10.58
C PRO A 347 36.65 -48.81 -9.36
N TYR A 348 35.95 -47.70 -9.11
CA TYR A 348 34.94 -47.59 -8.06
C TYR A 348 33.56 -47.59 -8.71
N SER A 349 32.61 -48.37 -8.16
CA SER A 349 31.33 -48.65 -8.83
C SER A 349 30.34 -47.48 -8.88
N ALA A 350 30.68 -46.32 -8.31
CA ALA A 350 29.82 -45.16 -8.32
C ALA A 350 29.97 -44.38 -9.64
N SER A 351 28.84 -43.96 -10.20
CA SER A 351 28.74 -43.09 -11.38
C SER A 351 27.97 -41.80 -11.10
N THR A 352 27.71 -41.52 -9.82
CA THR A 352 27.01 -40.33 -9.37
C THR A 352 27.98 -39.18 -9.11
N LYS A 353 27.45 -37.96 -9.21
CA LYS A 353 28.17 -36.72 -8.90
C LYS A 353 28.75 -36.71 -7.47
N ASP A 354 27.93 -37.08 -6.50
CA ASP A 354 28.32 -37.15 -5.09
C ASP A 354 28.40 -38.62 -4.65
N ILE A 355 29.39 -38.94 -3.81
CA ILE A 355 29.59 -40.29 -3.27
C ILE A 355 29.70 -40.24 -1.75
N ARG A 356 29.05 -41.20 -1.09
CA ARG A 356 28.91 -41.27 0.38
C ARG A 356 29.20 -42.68 0.88
N ASN A 357 29.28 -42.83 2.20
CA ASN A 357 29.62 -44.08 2.87
C ASN A 357 31.02 -44.60 2.50
N LEU A 358 31.97 -43.68 2.41
CA LEU A 358 33.32 -43.97 1.94
C LEU A 358 34.18 -44.47 3.09
N ALA A 359 34.84 -45.60 2.83
CA ALA A 359 35.97 -46.08 3.62
C ALA A 359 37.24 -45.26 3.28
N GLU A 360 38.28 -45.41 4.10
CA GLU A 360 39.57 -44.74 3.87
C GLU A 360 40.15 -45.12 2.51
N GLY A 361 40.86 -44.17 1.89
CA GLY A 361 41.46 -44.34 0.58
C GLY A 361 41.46 -43.05 -0.25
N VAL A 362 42.12 -43.13 -1.40
CA VAL A 362 42.28 -42.01 -2.34
C VAL A 362 41.26 -42.16 -3.47
N TYR A 363 40.28 -41.27 -3.51
CA TYR A 363 39.23 -41.26 -4.53
C TYR A 363 39.57 -40.26 -5.62
N HIS A 364 39.74 -40.74 -6.84
CA HIS A 364 39.98 -39.90 -8.01
C HIS A 364 38.73 -39.88 -8.89
N VAL A 365 38.25 -38.69 -9.23
CA VAL A 365 37.10 -38.49 -10.11
C VAL A 365 37.56 -37.96 -11.46
N THR A 366 37.02 -38.56 -12.52
CA THR A 366 37.08 -38.03 -13.88
C THR A 366 35.67 -37.62 -14.29
N ILE A 367 35.49 -36.36 -14.68
CA ILE A 367 34.22 -35.79 -15.11
C ILE A 367 34.33 -35.43 -16.59
N THR A 368 33.41 -35.96 -17.40
CA THR A 368 33.36 -35.71 -18.83
C THR A 368 32.00 -35.17 -19.23
N GLU A 369 31.97 -34.12 -20.04
CA GLU A 369 30.73 -33.56 -20.61
C GLU A 369 30.26 -34.29 -21.88
N VAL A 370 28.99 -34.16 -22.26
CA VAL A 370 28.38 -34.93 -23.36
C VAL A 370 29.05 -34.72 -24.72
N ASN A 371 29.60 -33.51 -24.93
CA ASN A 371 30.27 -33.14 -26.18
C ASN A 371 31.78 -33.44 -26.16
N ASN A 372 32.30 -34.01 -25.06
CA ASN A 372 33.72 -34.36 -24.87
C ASN A 372 34.70 -33.21 -25.16
N CYS A 373 34.32 -31.96 -24.84
CA CYS A 373 35.16 -30.80 -25.14
C CYS A 373 36.35 -30.67 -24.18
N ASP A 374 36.16 -31.06 -22.92
CA ASP A 374 37.18 -31.06 -21.89
C ASP A 374 36.91 -32.18 -20.86
N VAL A 375 37.95 -32.56 -20.11
CA VAL A 375 37.90 -33.59 -19.07
C VAL A 375 38.46 -32.99 -17.79
N LEU A 376 37.66 -33.02 -16.72
CA LEU A 376 38.04 -32.47 -15.43
C LEU A 376 38.36 -33.59 -14.45
N GLU A 377 39.47 -33.48 -13.74
CA GLU A 377 39.95 -34.49 -12.80
C GLU A 377 40.39 -33.87 -11.48
N ASP A 378 40.13 -34.56 -10.37
CA ASP A 378 40.65 -34.19 -9.04
C ASP A 378 40.69 -35.42 -8.12
N THR A 379 41.47 -35.32 -7.05
CA THR A 379 41.73 -36.41 -6.11
C THR A 379 41.39 -36.00 -4.67
N TYR A 380 40.62 -36.83 -3.99
CA TYR A 380 40.19 -36.65 -2.61
C TYR A 380 40.64 -37.82 -1.74
N THR A 381 41.52 -37.57 -0.78
CA THR A 381 41.95 -38.58 0.20
C THR A 381 41.03 -38.60 1.40
N ILE A 382 40.28 -39.68 1.60
CA ILE A 382 39.47 -39.92 2.81
C ILE A 382 40.35 -40.62 3.85
N VAL A 383 40.49 -40.01 5.03
CA VAL A 383 41.31 -40.57 6.12
C VAL A 383 40.47 -41.07 7.29
N ASN A 384 40.93 -42.16 7.91
CA ASN A 384 40.40 -42.70 9.15
C ASN A 384 40.98 -41.92 10.35
N PRO A 385 40.18 -41.47 11.32
CA PRO A 385 40.73 -40.83 12.52
C PRO A 385 41.46 -41.86 13.41
N PRO A 386 42.44 -41.45 14.24
CA PRO A 386 43.06 -42.35 15.21
C PRO A 386 42.04 -42.97 16.17
N LEU A 387 42.29 -44.18 16.67
CA LEU A 387 41.42 -44.85 17.66
C LEU A 387 41.31 -44.01 18.95
N LEU A 388 40.08 -43.72 19.41
CA LEU A 388 39.84 -43.13 20.72
C LEU A 388 40.13 -44.17 21.80
N ASP A 389 41.13 -43.90 22.64
CA ASP A 389 41.62 -44.82 23.67
C ASP A 389 41.67 -44.11 25.04
N VAL A 390 40.95 -44.67 26.02
CA VAL A 390 40.84 -44.14 27.38
C VAL A 390 41.49 -45.13 28.35
N THR A 391 42.62 -44.73 28.95
CA THR A 391 43.39 -45.58 29.85
C THR A 391 43.52 -44.97 31.25
N LEU A 392 43.63 -45.84 32.26
CA LEU A 392 43.90 -45.43 33.63
C LEU A 392 45.37 -44.95 33.75
N ALA A 393 45.58 -43.71 34.15
CA ALA A 393 46.91 -43.15 34.37
C ALA A 393 47.42 -43.44 35.79
N ARG A 394 46.58 -43.19 36.80
CA ARG A 394 46.88 -43.44 38.22
C ARG A 394 45.58 -43.59 39.00
N GLN A 395 45.58 -44.40 40.06
CA GLN A 395 44.52 -44.41 41.06
C GLN A 395 45.12 -44.36 42.47
N GLN A 396 44.35 -43.84 43.43
CA GLN A 396 44.68 -43.83 44.86
C GLN A 396 43.46 -44.30 45.66
N ASP A 397 43.65 -45.39 46.39
CA ASP A 397 42.65 -45.96 47.30
C ASP A 397 42.50 -45.16 48.60
N ILE A 398 41.38 -45.38 49.29
CA ILE A 398 41.02 -44.65 50.51
C ILE A 398 41.61 -45.38 51.72
N LEU A 399 42.38 -44.66 52.54
CA LEU A 399 43.02 -45.25 53.72
C LEU A 399 42.07 -45.41 54.92
N CYS A 400 41.27 -44.37 55.23
CA CYS A 400 40.34 -44.39 56.36
C CYS A 400 38.93 -44.76 55.93
N TYR A 401 38.32 -45.74 56.60
CA TYR A 401 36.94 -46.15 56.31
C TYR A 401 35.96 -44.97 56.42
N GLY A 402 35.17 -44.76 55.37
CA GLY A 402 34.15 -43.72 55.29
C GLY A 402 34.65 -42.34 54.85
N TYR A 403 35.95 -42.19 54.58
CA TYR A 403 36.52 -40.94 54.09
C TYR A 403 36.44 -40.87 52.56
N ALA A 404 36.45 -39.65 52.02
CA ALA A 404 36.45 -39.40 50.58
C ALA A 404 37.80 -38.82 50.13
N THR A 405 38.86 -39.62 50.21
CA THR A 405 40.24 -39.22 49.83
C THR A 405 40.73 -39.92 48.56
N GLY A 406 39.86 -40.63 47.84
CA GLY A 406 40.24 -41.37 46.65
C GLY A 406 40.53 -40.45 45.47
N GLU A 407 41.43 -40.87 44.58
CA GLU A 407 41.79 -40.12 43.37
C GLU A 407 41.87 -41.05 42.15
N ILE A 408 41.44 -40.56 40.99
CA ILE A 408 41.55 -41.25 39.70
C ILE A 408 42.08 -40.26 38.67
N ASP A 409 43.18 -40.61 38.01
CA ASP A 409 43.77 -39.91 36.87
C ASP A 409 43.66 -40.78 35.61
N VAL A 410 43.25 -40.18 34.49
CA VAL A 410 43.06 -40.89 33.22
C VAL A 410 43.84 -40.23 32.08
N ASN A 411 44.30 -41.04 31.14
CA ASN A 411 44.88 -40.60 29.87
C ASN A 411 43.88 -40.85 28.74
N VAL A 412 43.77 -39.89 27.82
CA VAL A 412 42.91 -39.99 26.64
C VAL A 412 43.73 -39.60 25.43
N ALA A 413 43.73 -40.45 24.40
CA ALA A 413 44.40 -40.20 23.13
C ALA A 413 43.50 -40.62 21.95
N GLY A 414 43.75 -40.02 20.78
CA GLY A 414 43.08 -40.36 19.52
C GLY A 414 41.65 -39.80 19.38
N GLY A 415 40.84 -40.39 18.50
CA GLY A 415 39.56 -39.80 18.06
C GLY A 415 39.74 -38.52 17.23
N ARG A 416 38.64 -37.79 17.02
CA ARG A 416 38.60 -36.47 16.36
C ARG A 416 38.50 -35.35 17.40
N ALA A 417 39.46 -35.28 18.31
CA ALA A 417 39.51 -34.17 19.26
C ALA A 417 40.04 -32.89 18.62
N VAL A 418 39.49 -31.75 19.05
CA VAL A 418 40.00 -30.43 18.65
C VAL A 418 41.15 -30.05 19.58
N GLU A 419 42.31 -29.79 19.02
CA GLU A 419 43.45 -29.24 19.76
C GLU A 419 43.14 -27.79 20.14
N THR A 420 42.97 -27.51 21.43
CA THR A 420 42.67 -26.16 21.95
C THR A 420 43.93 -25.38 22.31
N SER A 421 45.05 -26.06 22.49
CA SER A 421 46.40 -25.52 22.72
C SER A 421 47.42 -26.62 22.41
N PRO A 422 48.70 -26.31 22.13
CA PRO A 422 49.70 -27.32 21.79
C PRO A 422 49.74 -28.48 22.80
N GLY A 423 49.37 -29.69 22.36
CA GLY A 423 49.30 -30.90 23.19
C GLY A 423 48.06 -31.03 24.10
N VAL A 424 47.08 -30.13 23.98
CA VAL A 424 45.82 -30.14 24.75
C VAL A 424 44.64 -30.37 23.81
N PHE A 425 44.04 -31.53 23.93
CA PHE A 425 42.92 -31.98 23.10
C PHE A 425 41.61 -31.95 23.90
N ASN A 426 40.56 -31.42 23.28
CA ASN A 426 39.24 -31.32 23.90
C ASN A 426 38.44 -32.61 23.72
N TYR A 427 37.99 -33.19 24.84
CA TYR A 427 37.08 -34.32 24.91
C TYR A 427 36.02 -34.02 25.97
N SER A 428 34.87 -34.69 25.89
CA SER A 428 33.86 -34.65 26.94
C SER A 428 33.97 -35.89 27.82
N TYR A 429 33.90 -35.69 29.13
CA TYR A 429 34.03 -36.74 30.15
C TYR A 429 32.71 -36.87 30.89
N PHE A 430 32.29 -38.10 31.15
CA PHE A 430 31.10 -38.38 31.94
C PHE A 430 31.36 -39.55 32.89
N TRP A 431 31.55 -39.20 34.16
CA TRP A 431 31.70 -40.16 35.24
C TRP A 431 30.36 -40.50 35.86
N THR A 432 30.17 -41.77 36.20
CA THR A 432 29.14 -42.26 37.12
C THR A 432 29.80 -43.07 38.23
N GLY A 433 29.23 -43.05 39.44
CA GLY A 433 29.80 -43.73 40.60
C GLY A 433 28.77 -44.09 41.67
N PRO A 434 29.25 -44.54 42.85
CA PRO A 434 28.41 -44.91 43.99
C PRO A 434 27.53 -43.74 44.47
N ASN A 435 26.40 -44.05 45.11
CA ASN A 435 25.48 -43.07 45.72
C ASN A 435 25.00 -41.97 44.74
N GLY A 436 24.90 -42.29 43.44
CA GLY A 436 24.47 -41.33 42.42
C GLY A 436 25.53 -40.31 42.02
N PHE A 437 26.81 -40.53 42.34
CA PHE A 437 27.90 -39.64 41.95
C PHE A 437 27.97 -39.46 40.43
N THR A 438 28.07 -38.21 39.97
CA THR A 438 28.35 -37.86 38.57
C THR A 438 29.38 -36.73 38.48
N SER A 439 30.25 -36.75 37.47
CA SER A 439 31.23 -35.68 37.24
C SER A 439 31.60 -35.56 35.76
N THR A 440 31.98 -34.36 35.33
CA THR A 440 32.50 -34.07 33.98
C THR A 440 33.99 -33.73 33.98
N ALA A 441 34.65 -33.83 35.13
CA ALA A 441 36.09 -33.62 35.21
C ALA A 441 36.85 -34.78 34.55
N LYS A 442 37.98 -34.48 33.89
CA LYS A 442 38.90 -35.50 33.36
C LYS A 442 39.38 -36.42 34.49
N ASN A 443 39.89 -35.82 35.57
CA ASN A 443 40.43 -36.53 36.73
C ASN A 443 39.50 -36.33 37.95
N LEU A 444 39.37 -37.35 38.79
CA LEU A 444 38.60 -37.31 40.03
C LEU A 444 39.52 -37.14 41.24
N ARG A 445 39.06 -36.36 42.22
CA ARG A 445 39.72 -36.08 43.50
C ARG A 445 38.70 -36.11 44.62
N ASN A 446 39.16 -36.50 45.82
CA ASN A 446 38.35 -36.55 47.03
C ASN A 446 37.05 -37.35 46.88
N VAL A 447 37.14 -38.52 46.23
CA VAL A 447 35.97 -39.40 46.02
C VAL A 447 35.97 -40.57 47.02
N PRO A 448 34.80 -41.05 47.48
CA PRO A 448 34.71 -42.21 48.37
C PRO A 448 35.07 -43.52 47.66
N ALA A 449 35.24 -44.60 48.42
CA ALA A 449 35.45 -45.93 47.84
C ALA A 449 34.22 -46.40 47.02
N GLY A 450 34.48 -47.15 45.96
CA GLY A 450 33.48 -47.79 45.11
C GLY A 450 33.88 -47.80 43.63
N THR A 451 32.93 -48.19 42.78
CA THR A 451 33.16 -48.36 41.34
C THR A 451 32.77 -47.12 40.55
N TYR A 452 33.73 -46.55 39.83
CA TYR A 452 33.57 -45.39 38.94
C TYR A 452 33.62 -45.85 37.49
N ARG A 453 32.66 -45.39 36.67
CA ARG A 453 32.61 -45.64 35.23
C ARG A 453 32.72 -44.31 34.50
N LEU A 454 33.74 -44.17 33.67
CA LEU A 454 33.95 -43.04 32.79
C LEU A 454 33.50 -43.42 31.38
N ARG A 455 32.71 -42.55 30.76
CA ARG A 455 32.53 -42.48 29.32
C ARG A 455 33.22 -41.23 28.79
N VAL A 456 34.13 -41.39 27.85
CA VAL A 456 34.73 -40.26 27.12
C VAL A 456 34.12 -40.19 25.74
N THR A 457 33.77 -39.00 25.29
CA THR A 457 33.24 -38.76 23.94
C THR A 457 34.05 -37.67 23.24
N ASP A 458 34.51 -37.93 22.01
CA ASP A 458 35.20 -36.95 21.17
C ASP A 458 34.23 -35.99 20.44
N ASN A 459 34.74 -35.06 19.62
CA ASN A 459 33.88 -34.11 18.90
C ASN A 459 33.02 -34.74 17.79
N SER A 460 33.33 -35.96 17.35
CA SER A 460 32.55 -36.71 16.35
C SER A 460 31.58 -37.70 16.98
N ARG A 461 31.38 -37.61 18.31
CA ARG A 461 30.50 -38.46 19.13
C ARG A 461 30.95 -39.92 19.22
N CYS A 462 32.21 -40.20 18.97
CA CYS A 462 32.81 -41.51 19.20
C CYS A 462 33.06 -41.67 20.70
N THR A 463 32.75 -42.84 21.26
CA THR A 463 32.82 -43.07 22.70
C THR A 463 33.76 -44.22 23.05
N ASP A 464 34.47 -44.08 24.16
CA ASP A 464 35.18 -45.18 24.81
C ASP A 464 34.92 -45.14 26.33
N ASP A 465 34.88 -46.32 26.97
CA ASP A 465 34.43 -46.50 28.35
C ASP A 465 35.55 -47.10 29.22
N LEU A 466 35.81 -46.51 30.39
CA LEU A 466 36.77 -47.00 31.39
C LEU A 466 36.07 -47.27 32.73
N VAL A 467 36.39 -48.38 33.39
CA VAL A 467 35.87 -48.72 34.72
C VAL A 467 37.02 -48.81 35.73
N VAL A 468 36.88 -48.11 36.85
CA VAL A 468 37.89 -48.04 37.93
C VAL A 468 37.24 -48.36 39.26
N VAL A 469 37.90 -49.16 40.11
CA VAL A 469 37.40 -49.52 41.44
C VAL A 469 38.34 -48.98 42.50
N LEU A 470 37.83 -48.09 43.35
CA LEU A 470 38.53 -47.61 44.54
C LEU A 470 38.11 -48.41 45.77
N THR A 471 39.08 -48.86 46.55
CA THR A 471 38.90 -49.67 47.76
C THR A 471 39.16 -48.84 49.02
N GLN A 472 38.71 -49.36 50.17
CA GLN A 472 39.03 -48.80 51.48
C GLN A 472 39.25 -49.88 52.53
N ASN A 473 39.96 -49.56 53.60
CA ASN A 473 40.15 -50.44 54.75
C ASN A 473 38.84 -50.69 55.50
N SER A 474 38.77 -51.81 56.25
CA SER A 474 37.58 -52.17 57.03
C SER A 474 37.30 -51.21 58.20
N GLU A 475 36.02 -51.03 58.55
CA GLU A 475 35.61 -50.19 59.70
C GLU A 475 36.09 -50.73 61.05
N ILE A 476 36.61 -49.86 61.92
CA ILE A 476 36.94 -50.18 63.32
C ILE A 476 35.65 -50.44 64.13
N LYS A 477 35.62 -51.53 64.90
CA LYS A 477 34.53 -51.96 65.79
C LYS A 477 35.07 -52.22 67.21
N LEU A 478 34.26 -51.90 68.23
CA LEU A 478 34.60 -52.01 69.65
C LEU A 478 33.57 -52.86 70.41
N THR A 479 34.01 -53.78 71.27
CA THR A 479 33.16 -54.50 72.25
C THR A 479 33.63 -54.25 73.68
N TYR A 480 32.70 -54.16 74.65
CA TYR A 480 32.98 -53.83 76.05
C TYR A 480 31.94 -54.38 77.05
N THR A 481 32.21 -54.33 78.35
CA THR A 481 31.30 -54.64 79.49
C THR A 481 31.26 -53.49 80.51
N LYS A 482 30.16 -53.30 81.28
CA LYS A 482 30.02 -52.26 82.32
C LYS A 482 29.36 -52.73 83.63
N THR A 483 29.53 -52.00 84.74
CA THR A 483 28.77 -52.12 86.01
C THR A 483 27.91 -50.87 86.26
N GLU A 484 26.84 -50.97 87.07
CA GLU A 484 25.89 -49.88 87.36
C GLU A 484 26.08 -49.23 88.75
N ILE A 485 25.40 -48.11 89.02
CA ILE A 485 25.50 -47.26 90.24
C ILE A 485 24.59 -47.77 91.39
N ALA A 486 24.84 -47.38 92.67
CA ALA A 486 24.08 -47.88 93.85
C ALA A 486 22.99 -46.95 94.42
N CYS A 487 23.26 -45.67 94.65
CA CYS A 487 22.30 -44.62 95.00
C CYS A 487 22.34 -43.48 93.97
N TYR A 488 21.26 -42.69 93.85
CA TYR A 488 21.19 -41.62 92.86
C TYR A 488 22.34 -40.62 93.10
N ASN A 489 23.20 -40.44 92.09
CA ASN A 489 24.46 -39.67 92.10
C ASN A 489 25.69 -40.29 92.79
N ASP A 490 25.69 -41.61 93.05
CA ASP A 490 26.93 -42.31 93.45
C ASP A 490 27.93 -42.44 92.26
N ALA A 491 29.20 -42.69 92.58
CA ALA A 491 30.31 -42.76 91.60
C ALA A 491 31.08 -44.09 91.68
N ASN A 492 30.39 -45.22 91.55
CA ASN A 492 30.96 -46.56 91.75
C ASN A 492 30.83 -47.52 90.55
N ALA A 493 30.53 -47.03 89.35
CA ALA A 493 30.44 -47.83 88.13
C ALA A 493 31.80 -48.06 87.43
N SER A 494 31.84 -48.93 86.42
CA SER A 494 33.05 -49.28 85.65
C SER A 494 32.75 -49.65 84.18
N ILE A 495 33.72 -49.48 83.27
CA ILE A 495 33.68 -49.92 81.86
C ILE A 495 34.98 -50.68 81.52
N THR A 496 34.89 -51.81 80.82
CA THR A 496 36.02 -52.63 80.36
C THR A 496 35.92 -52.99 78.87
N ILE A 497 36.92 -52.64 78.06
CA ILE A 497 37.02 -52.96 76.62
C ILE A 497 37.49 -54.41 76.43
N THR A 498 36.64 -55.24 75.82
CA THR A 498 36.90 -56.67 75.61
C THR A 498 37.58 -56.97 74.28
N ASN A 499 37.25 -56.27 73.19
CA ASN A 499 37.86 -56.49 71.87
C ASN A 499 37.78 -55.25 70.95
N ILE A 500 38.73 -55.13 70.02
CA ILE A 500 38.74 -54.15 68.92
C ILE A 500 39.09 -54.90 67.63
N THR A 501 38.30 -54.70 66.56
CA THR A 501 38.51 -55.34 65.25
C THR A 501 38.32 -54.34 64.11
N GLY A 502 38.95 -54.56 62.95
CA GLY A 502 38.87 -53.64 61.79
C GLY A 502 39.94 -52.53 61.84
N GLY A 503 39.96 -51.63 60.86
CA GLY A 503 41.09 -50.70 60.66
C GLY A 503 42.43 -51.42 60.37
N VAL A 504 43.53 -50.68 60.38
CA VAL A 504 44.89 -51.23 60.22
C VAL A 504 45.62 -51.22 61.56
N PRO A 505 45.87 -52.38 62.21
CA PRO A 505 46.51 -52.40 63.52
C PRO A 505 48.00 -52.02 63.44
N PHE A 506 48.55 -51.46 64.52
CA PHE A 506 49.99 -51.20 64.63
C PHE A 506 50.77 -52.53 64.65
N ALA A 507 51.86 -52.60 63.87
CA ALA A 507 52.66 -53.82 63.73
C ALA A 507 53.48 -54.19 64.99
N THR A 508 53.71 -53.23 65.88
CA THR A 508 54.46 -53.39 67.14
C THR A 508 53.82 -52.55 68.24
N GLY A 509 53.63 -53.12 69.43
CA GLY A 509 52.96 -52.43 70.55
C GLY A 509 51.46 -52.76 70.64
N GLU A 510 50.69 -51.88 71.28
CA GLU A 510 49.23 -52.00 71.32
C GLU A 510 48.66 -51.80 69.91
N PRO A 511 47.74 -52.67 69.44
CA PRO A 511 47.27 -52.67 68.06
C PRO A 511 46.47 -51.42 67.68
N TYR A 512 45.98 -50.64 68.65
CA TYR A 512 45.23 -49.41 68.46
C TYR A 512 45.56 -48.40 69.57
N ILE A 513 45.45 -47.11 69.28
CA ILE A 513 45.51 -46.03 70.27
C ILE A 513 44.10 -45.80 70.83
N ILE A 514 43.93 -45.95 72.14
CA ILE A 514 42.65 -45.74 72.84
C ILE A 514 42.72 -44.44 73.63
N LYS A 515 41.81 -43.51 73.38
CA LYS A 515 41.64 -42.25 74.11
C LYS A 515 40.24 -42.20 74.71
N TRP A 516 40.12 -41.82 75.98
CA TRP A 516 38.84 -41.68 76.65
C TRP A 516 38.47 -40.20 76.83
N SER A 517 37.18 -39.87 76.78
CA SER A 517 36.68 -38.50 77.02
C SER A 517 36.99 -37.98 78.42
N ASN A 518 37.10 -38.88 79.41
CA ASN A 518 37.46 -38.55 80.78
C ASN A 518 38.99 -38.53 81.02
N LEU A 519 39.80 -38.55 79.95
CA LEU A 519 41.27 -38.61 80.00
C LEU A 519 41.83 -39.90 80.66
N GLY A 520 41.00 -40.94 80.80
CA GLY A 520 41.42 -42.26 81.26
C GLY A 520 42.43 -42.94 80.33
N THR A 521 43.22 -43.86 80.89
CA THR A 521 44.19 -44.68 80.14
C THR A 521 43.89 -46.18 80.27
N GLY A 522 44.32 -46.97 79.29
CA GLY A 522 44.13 -48.43 79.28
C GLY A 522 42.72 -48.89 78.88
N ARG A 523 42.46 -50.19 79.04
CA ARG A 523 41.20 -50.85 78.61
C ARG A 523 40.10 -50.86 79.68
N VAL A 524 40.37 -50.40 80.91
CA VAL A 524 39.44 -50.45 82.05
C VAL A 524 39.34 -49.07 82.69
N GLN A 525 38.12 -48.66 83.06
CA GLN A 525 37.81 -47.44 83.79
C GLN A 525 36.89 -47.77 84.97
N ASN A 526 37.20 -47.27 86.17
CA ASN A 526 36.47 -47.55 87.43
C ASN A 526 36.07 -46.24 88.13
N ASN A 527 35.20 -46.33 89.15
CA ASN A 527 34.68 -45.19 89.93
C ASN A 527 33.96 -44.15 89.06
N LEU A 528 33.17 -44.65 88.12
CA LEU A 528 32.47 -43.84 87.15
C LEU A 528 31.11 -43.40 87.72
N SER A 529 30.77 -42.14 87.49
CA SER A 529 29.43 -41.58 87.75
C SER A 529 28.53 -41.81 86.54
N ALA A 530 27.25 -41.49 86.69
CA ALA A 530 26.31 -41.53 85.57
C ALA A 530 26.79 -40.56 84.49
N GLY A 531 26.84 -41.01 83.24
CA GLY A 531 27.42 -40.20 82.17
C GLY A 531 27.74 -40.99 80.92
N THR A 532 28.06 -40.26 79.85
CA THR A 532 28.51 -40.84 78.59
C THR A 532 30.02 -40.74 78.48
N TYR A 533 30.68 -41.89 78.37
CA TYR A 533 32.12 -42.02 78.18
C TYR A 533 32.38 -42.31 76.70
N ILE A 534 33.10 -41.40 76.02
CA ILE A 534 33.44 -41.56 74.62
C ILE A 534 34.82 -42.21 74.53
N ILE A 535 34.88 -43.36 73.88
CA ILE A 535 36.09 -44.10 73.58
C ILE A 535 36.46 -43.79 72.13
N THR A 536 37.57 -43.11 71.91
CA THR A 536 38.15 -42.89 70.59
C THR A 536 39.24 -43.93 70.36
N VAL A 537 39.05 -44.77 69.34
CA VAL A 537 40.03 -45.76 68.88
C VAL A 537 40.64 -45.25 67.58
N GLU A 538 41.96 -45.16 67.54
CA GLU A 538 42.73 -44.71 66.38
C GLU A 538 43.68 -45.83 65.94
N ASP A 539 43.68 -46.13 64.64
CA ASP A 539 44.49 -47.19 64.06
C ASP A 539 45.89 -46.70 63.62
N ALA A 540 46.70 -47.58 63.00
CA ALA A 540 48.07 -47.27 62.61
C ALA A 540 48.19 -46.26 61.46
N LEU A 541 47.09 -46.01 60.74
CA LEU A 541 47.03 -45.00 59.68
C LEU A 541 46.53 -43.65 60.21
N GLY A 542 46.27 -43.53 61.52
CA GLY A 542 45.77 -42.31 62.15
C GLY A 542 44.28 -42.08 61.90
N CYS A 543 43.50 -43.13 61.66
CA CYS A 543 42.05 -43.03 61.41
C CYS A 543 41.26 -43.19 62.73
N PRO A 544 40.67 -42.12 63.31
CA PRO A 544 39.92 -42.22 64.57
C PRO A 544 38.47 -42.69 64.37
N LYS A 545 37.99 -43.57 65.25
CA LYS A 545 36.58 -43.96 65.39
C LYS A 545 36.13 -43.77 66.84
N VAL A 546 34.98 -43.11 67.03
CA VAL A 546 34.41 -42.83 68.35
C VAL A 546 33.30 -43.82 68.71
N PHE A 547 33.26 -44.23 69.98
CA PHE A 547 32.27 -45.14 70.55
C PHE A 547 31.74 -44.55 71.87
N PRO A 548 30.49 -44.07 71.92
CA PRO A 548 29.87 -43.64 73.17
C PRO A 548 29.42 -44.85 74.00
N VAL A 549 29.74 -44.84 75.29
CA VAL A 549 29.30 -45.81 76.30
C VAL A 549 28.56 -45.07 77.41
N ILE A 550 27.34 -45.48 77.73
CA ILE A 550 26.49 -44.82 78.73
C ILE A 550 26.48 -45.64 80.02
N ILE A 551 26.74 -44.97 81.15
CA ILE A 551 26.48 -45.49 82.50
C ILE A 551 25.23 -44.78 83.01
N ASP A 552 24.23 -45.59 83.38
CA ASP A 552 22.93 -45.10 83.78
C ASP A 552 22.92 -44.82 85.29
N ASN A 553 22.24 -43.76 85.72
CA ASN A 553 22.02 -43.51 87.14
C ASN A 553 20.91 -44.45 87.66
N VAL A 554 20.92 -44.78 88.96
CA VAL A 554 19.78 -45.51 89.56
C VAL A 554 18.56 -44.59 89.69
N PRO A 555 17.33 -45.12 89.78
CA PRO A 555 16.12 -44.31 89.83
C PRO A 555 16.18 -43.30 90.99
N GLU A 556 15.91 -42.04 90.66
CA GLU A 556 15.86 -40.94 91.61
C GLU A 556 14.81 -41.23 92.70
N PHE A 557 15.17 -41.09 93.97
CA PHE A 557 14.19 -41.06 95.07
C PHE A 557 13.78 -39.62 95.31
N SER A 558 12.74 -39.20 94.62
CA SER A 558 12.24 -37.82 94.60
C SER A 558 10.73 -37.80 94.69
N ILE A 559 10.20 -36.64 95.05
CA ILE A 559 8.82 -36.29 94.72
C ILE A 559 8.88 -35.23 93.64
N THR A 560 8.06 -35.41 92.61
CA THR A 560 7.72 -34.38 91.64
C THR A 560 6.25 -34.05 91.85
N PRO A 561 5.95 -33.26 92.90
CA PRO A 561 4.59 -32.96 93.28
C PRO A 561 3.89 -32.16 92.17
N ASP A 562 2.75 -32.66 91.73
CA ASP A 562 1.84 -31.98 90.83
C ASP A 562 1.08 -30.91 91.62
N VAL A 563 1.55 -29.67 91.48
CA VAL A 563 0.93 -28.51 92.09
C VAL A 563 0.19 -27.74 91.01
N LYS A 564 -1.13 -27.86 90.99
CA LYS A 564 -1.99 -27.05 90.13
C LYS A 564 -2.29 -25.73 90.82
N GLN A 565 -1.84 -24.65 90.21
CA GLN A 565 -2.24 -23.28 90.57
C GLN A 565 -3.70 -23.03 90.15
N ILE A 566 -4.32 -21.97 90.64
CA ILE A 566 -5.70 -21.65 90.29
C ILE A 566 -5.81 -21.31 88.78
N SER A 567 -6.79 -21.87 88.08
CA SER A 567 -6.76 -21.92 86.60
C SER A 567 -7.05 -20.60 85.89
N CYS A 568 -8.05 -19.83 86.35
CA CYS A 568 -8.36 -18.49 85.86
C CYS A 568 -8.63 -17.58 87.07
N PHE A 569 -8.46 -16.27 86.89
CA PHE A 569 -8.75 -15.27 87.92
C PHE A 569 -10.16 -15.50 88.54
N GLY A 570 -10.23 -15.66 89.87
CA GLY A 570 -11.46 -15.90 90.62
C GLY A 570 -11.90 -17.37 90.82
N ALA A 571 -11.19 -18.36 90.27
CA ALA A 571 -11.46 -19.78 90.51
C ALA A 571 -10.88 -20.29 91.86
N LYS A 572 -11.31 -21.47 92.36
CA LYS A 572 -10.84 -22.09 93.62
C LYS A 572 -10.42 -23.56 93.44
N ASP A 573 -9.71 -23.85 92.36
CA ASP A 573 -9.41 -25.21 91.90
C ASP A 573 -7.93 -25.62 92.07
N GLY A 574 -7.20 -24.97 92.98
CA GLY A 574 -5.82 -25.33 93.29
C GLY A 574 -5.70 -26.75 93.87
N HIS A 575 -4.63 -27.46 93.55
CA HIS A 575 -4.42 -28.86 93.95
C HIS A 575 -2.94 -29.18 94.15
N ILE A 576 -2.62 -30.05 95.12
CA ILE A 576 -1.27 -30.62 95.32
C ILE A 576 -1.38 -32.15 95.38
N ARG A 577 -0.73 -32.87 94.46
CA ARG A 577 -0.58 -34.33 94.48
C ARG A 577 0.90 -34.70 94.51
N LEU A 578 1.31 -35.44 95.52
CA LEU A 578 2.66 -35.96 95.66
C LEU A 578 2.81 -37.25 94.86
N ASN A 579 3.65 -37.20 93.82
CA ASN A 579 3.99 -38.36 93.00
C ASN A 579 5.34 -38.89 93.48
N LEU A 580 5.29 -39.79 94.47
CA LEU A 580 6.47 -40.48 94.97
C LEU A 580 7.07 -41.34 93.86
N VAL A 581 8.31 -41.06 93.47
CA VAL A 581 9.07 -41.87 92.51
C VAL A 581 10.30 -42.42 93.21
N GLY A 582 10.48 -43.73 93.08
CA GLY A 582 11.59 -44.43 93.75
C GLY A 582 11.41 -44.55 95.26
N GLY A 583 12.51 -44.92 95.93
CA GLY A 583 12.51 -45.25 97.35
C GLY A 583 12.16 -46.71 97.61
N VAL A 584 12.81 -47.30 98.61
CA VAL A 584 12.59 -48.69 98.98
C VAL A 584 11.51 -48.76 100.05
N ALA A 585 10.41 -49.48 99.79
CA ALA A 585 9.32 -49.64 100.76
C ALA A 585 9.77 -50.31 102.07
N PRO A 586 9.21 -49.93 103.25
CA PRO A 586 8.10 -48.99 103.45
C PRO A 586 8.52 -47.50 103.46
N ILE A 587 7.62 -46.63 103.03
CA ILE A 587 7.78 -45.16 102.96
C ILE A 587 6.86 -44.48 103.98
N GLN A 588 7.35 -43.49 104.73
CA GLN A 588 6.59 -42.69 105.72
C GLN A 588 6.42 -41.23 105.25
N LEU A 589 5.24 -40.61 105.43
CA LEU A 589 4.89 -39.25 104.95
C LEU A 589 4.09 -38.43 105.97
N VAL A 590 4.43 -37.14 106.19
CA VAL A 590 3.76 -36.23 107.15
C VAL A 590 3.66 -34.78 106.62
N TRP A 591 2.47 -34.15 106.67
CA TRP A 591 2.25 -32.74 106.31
C TRP A 591 2.17 -31.79 107.51
N SER A 592 2.48 -30.50 107.28
CA SER A 592 2.54 -29.45 108.29
C SER A 592 1.18 -28.96 108.79
N ASP A 593 0.15 -28.97 107.95
CA ASP A 593 -1.19 -28.48 108.26
C ASP A 593 -2.20 -29.60 108.58
N ASN A 594 -1.88 -30.86 108.21
CA ASN A 594 -2.62 -32.05 108.61
C ASN A 594 -1.74 -33.31 108.52
N SER A 595 -1.27 -33.83 109.67
CA SER A 595 -0.34 -34.97 109.74
C SER A 595 -0.87 -36.31 109.24
N THR A 596 -2.19 -36.43 109.01
CA THR A 596 -2.83 -37.64 108.46
C THR A 596 -3.18 -37.52 106.98
N ALA A 597 -2.93 -36.36 106.37
CA ALA A 597 -3.19 -36.17 104.96
C ALA A 597 -2.30 -37.10 104.11
N GLY A 598 -2.91 -37.76 103.14
CA GLY A 598 -2.22 -38.63 102.20
C GLY A 598 -1.46 -37.86 101.12
N VAL A 599 -1.25 -38.51 99.99
CA VAL A 599 -0.50 -37.94 98.88
C VAL A 599 -1.28 -36.93 98.03
N GLU A 600 -2.59 -36.72 98.23
CA GLU A 600 -3.41 -35.79 97.41
C GLU A 600 -4.17 -34.73 98.22
N ARG A 601 -4.24 -33.49 97.69
CA ARG A 601 -4.86 -32.31 98.31
C ARG A 601 -5.63 -31.50 97.24
N ASN A 602 -6.96 -31.46 97.31
CA ASN A 602 -7.83 -30.78 96.31
C ASN A 602 -8.55 -29.54 96.85
N ASN A 603 -9.04 -28.66 95.95
CA ASN A 603 -9.83 -27.45 96.22
C ASN A 603 -9.14 -26.44 97.14
N LEU A 604 -7.85 -26.23 96.92
CA LEU A 604 -7.03 -25.36 97.74
C LEU A 604 -7.22 -23.89 97.35
N PRO A 605 -7.59 -23.01 98.29
CA PRO A 605 -7.50 -21.57 98.09
C PRO A 605 -6.02 -21.12 98.12
N PRO A 606 -5.72 -19.87 97.71
CA PRO A 606 -4.36 -19.34 97.79
C PRO A 606 -3.76 -19.46 99.21
N GLY A 607 -2.54 -19.99 99.34
CA GLY A 607 -1.93 -20.31 100.64
C GLY A 607 -0.67 -21.18 100.57
N ARG A 608 -0.03 -21.51 101.71
CA ARG A 608 1.22 -22.29 101.82
C ARG A 608 1.05 -23.64 102.55
N TYR A 609 1.66 -24.73 102.05
CA TYR A 609 1.55 -26.13 102.55
C TYR A 609 2.91 -26.88 102.54
N SER A 610 3.31 -27.66 103.57
CA SER A 610 4.63 -28.36 103.61
C SER A 610 4.58 -29.86 104.01
N VAL A 611 5.50 -30.71 103.52
CA VAL A 611 5.56 -32.19 103.72
C VAL A 611 6.97 -32.77 103.97
N VAL A 612 7.09 -33.87 104.71
CA VAL A 612 8.32 -34.67 104.95
C VAL A 612 8.09 -36.17 104.66
N ILE A 613 9.03 -36.84 103.97
CA ILE A 613 8.95 -38.22 103.43
C ILE A 613 10.25 -39.02 103.69
N THR A 614 10.20 -40.31 104.06
CA THR A 614 11.39 -41.16 104.35
C THR A 614 11.23 -42.62 103.89
N ASP A 615 12.28 -43.26 103.33
CA ASP A 615 12.29 -44.66 102.83
C ASP A 615 13.05 -45.70 103.73
N LYS A 616 13.02 -46.99 103.35
CA LYS A 616 13.66 -48.11 104.09
C LYS A 616 15.18 -48.09 104.11
N LYS A 617 15.84 -47.53 103.08
CA LYS A 617 17.30 -47.35 103.04
C LYS A 617 17.75 -46.04 103.72
N LEU A 618 16.83 -45.35 104.39
CA LEU A 618 17.01 -44.12 105.18
C LEU A 618 17.26 -42.85 104.33
N CYS A 619 16.89 -42.86 103.05
CA CYS A 619 16.85 -41.67 102.23
C CYS A 619 15.61 -40.80 102.61
N LYS A 620 15.72 -39.46 102.58
CA LYS A 620 14.69 -38.50 103.05
C LYS A 620 14.38 -37.40 102.02
N ILE A 621 13.14 -36.89 102.03
CA ILE A 621 12.68 -35.75 101.22
C ILE A 621 11.85 -34.77 102.08
N GLU A 622 12.10 -33.46 101.99
CA GLU A 622 11.37 -32.39 102.70
C GLU A 622 10.99 -31.26 101.72
N GLN A 623 9.73 -30.77 101.70
CA GLN A 623 9.28 -29.77 100.71
C GLN A 623 8.13 -28.86 101.18
N SER A 624 8.01 -27.65 100.58
CA SER A 624 6.90 -26.70 100.79
C SER A 624 6.33 -26.13 99.47
N PHE A 625 5.04 -25.80 99.44
CA PHE A 625 4.26 -25.37 98.28
C PHE A 625 3.49 -24.08 98.57
N ILE A 626 3.29 -23.24 97.54
CA ILE A 626 2.44 -22.04 97.60
C ILE A 626 1.44 -22.10 96.42
N ILE A 627 0.16 -21.83 96.70
CA ILE A 627 -0.91 -21.70 95.69
C ILE A 627 -1.23 -20.22 95.48
N ASN A 628 -1.20 -19.77 94.23
CA ASN A 628 -1.41 -18.40 93.73
C ASN A 628 -2.52 -18.36 92.65
N GLU A 629 -3.11 -17.18 92.39
CA GLU A 629 -4.10 -16.96 91.31
C GLU A 629 -3.56 -16.00 90.21
N PRO A 630 -3.97 -16.15 88.93
CA PRO A 630 -3.47 -15.37 87.79
C PRO A 630 -4.22 -14.05 87.53
N LEU A 631 -3.59 -13.08 86.85
CA LEU A 631 -4.19 -11.78 86.42
C LEU A 631 -5.11 -11.93 85.17
N PRO A 632 -6.15 -11.09 84.97
CA PRO A 632 -7.04 -11.15 83.79
C PRO A 632 -6.35 -10.73 82.46
N ILE A 633 -6.80 -11.24 81.30
CA ILE A 633 -6.26 -10.90 79.96
C ILE A 633 -6.83 -9.57 79.46
N GLU A 634 -5.97 -8.66 79.01
CA GLU A 634 -6.31 -7.39 78.34
C GLU A 634 -5.64 -7.30 76.95
N LEU A 635 -6.39 -6.82 75.94
CA LEU A 635 -5.94 -6.68 74.55
C LEU A 635 -5.90 -5.21 74.13
N ARG A 636 -4.84 -4.78 73.44
CA ARG A 636 -4.70 -3.48 72.78
C ARG A 636 -3.97 -3.64 71.45
N ALA A 637 -4.20 -2.76 70.47
CA ALA A 637 -3.43 -2.79 69.23
C ALA A 637 -3.18 -1.40 68.65
N ASP A 638 -2.05 -1.24 67.97
CA ASP A 638 -1.74 -0.09 67.12
C ASP A 638 -2.02 -0.45 65.66
N VAL A 639 -2.88 0.34 65.00
CA VAL A 639 -3.35 0.06 63.63
C VAL A 639 -2.70 1.03 62.65
N SER A 640 -2.06 0.49 61.60
CA SER A 640 -1.50 1.25 60.49
C SER A 640 -2.29 0.97 59.21
N ASN A 641 -2.89 2.00 58.62
CA ASN A 641 -3.61 1.89 57.35
C ASN A 641 -2.66 1.99 56.15
N PRO A 642 -2.95 1.32 55.03
CA PRO A 642 -2.14 1.42 53.82
C PRO A 642 -2.21 2.83 53.21
N LEU A 643 -1.05 3.49 53.08
CA LEU A 643 -0.90 4.85 52.53
C LEU A 643 -0.31 4.88 51.10
N SER A 644 0.14 3.73 50.57
CA SER A 644 0.70 3.63 49.22
C SER A 644 -0.39 3.74 48.14
N CYS A 645 -0.13 4.53 47.09
CA CYS A 645 -1.00 4.67 45.92
C CYS A 645 -1.15 3.35 45.15
N ASP A 646 -0.04 2.64 44.96
CA ASP A 646 0.02 1.47 44.09
C ASP A 646 -0.31 0.16 44.82
N ASN A 647 -0.04 0.09 46.13
CA ASN A 647 -0.16 -1.15 46.90
C ASN A 647 -1.15 -1.04 48.06
N ALA A 648 -2.33 -1.65 47.88
CA ALA A 648 -3.40 -1.73 48.87
C ALA A 648 -3.07 -2.59 50.10
N ASN A 649 -2.04 -3.43 50.02
CA ASN A 649 -1.75 -4.48 51.00
C ASN A 649 -0.59 -4.08 51.92
N THR A 650 -0.55 -2.82 52.35
CA THR A 650 0.52 -2.29 53.22
C THR A 650 0.03 -1.99 54.65
N GLY A 651 -1.21 -2.34 54.99
CA GLY A 651 -1.73 -2.18 56.34
C GLY A 651 -1.09 -3.15 57.34
N ALA A 652 -1.12 -2.79 58.62
CA ALA A 652 -0.61 -3.63 59.70
C ALA A 652 -1.39 -3.42 61.02
N ILE A 653 -1.43 -4.46 61.84
CA ILE A 653 -1.95 -4.44 63.21
C ILE A 653 -0.86 -5.00 64.11
N ASN A 654 -0.38 -4.18 65.05
CA ASN A 654 0.59 -4.57 66.07
C ASN A 654 -0.15 -4.81 67.40
N LEU A 655 -0.25 -6.07 67.83
CA LEU A 655 -1.09 -6.50 68.95
C LEU A 655 -0.27 -6.56 70.25
N ILE A 656 -0.82 -6.02 71.33
CA ILE A 656 -0.24 -6.07 72.68
C ILE A 656 -1.21 -6.83 73.59
N VAL A 657 -0.73 -7.94 74.15
CA VAL A 657 -1.45 -8.76 75.13
C VAL A 657 -0.81 -8.64 76.50
N THR A 658 -1.60 -8.31 77.52
CA THR A 658 -1.14 -8.25 78.92
C THR A 658 -2.06 -9.03 79.87
N GLY A 659 -1.49 -9.63 80.93
CA GLY A 659 -2.22 -10.52 81.86
C GLY A 659 -2.47 -11.94 81.30
N GLY A 660 -3.19 -12.80 82.03
CA GLY A 660 -3.38 -14.22 81.68
C GLY A 660 -2.13 -15.10 81.82
N THR A 661 -2.24 -16.37 81.41
CA THR A 661 -1.14 -17.35 81.51
C THR A 661 -0.56 -17.69 80.12
N PRO A 662 0.63 -17.19 79.75
CA PRO A 662 1.26 -17.55 78.48
C PRO A 662 1.61 -19.05 78.40
N PRO A 663 1.79 -19.66 77.22
CA PRO A 663 1.70 -19.05 75.88
C PRO A 663 0.27 -18.72 75.46
N PHE A 664 0.13 -17.64 74.71
CA PHE A 664 -1.14 -17.28 74.08
C PHE A 664 -1.25 -17.91 72.70
N THR A 665 -2.48 -18.30 72.35
CA THR A 665 -2.83 -18.67 70.99
C THR A 665 -3.69 -17.56 70.39
N TYR A 666 -3.29 -17.16 69.18
CA TYR A 666 -3.94 -16.12 68.41
C TYR A 666 -4.74 -16.78 67.30
N ALA A 667 -6.01 -16.41 67.17
CA ALA A 667 -6.84 -16.79 66.06
C ALA A 667 -7.47 -15.54 65.46
N TRP A 668 -6.92 -15.09 64.34
CA TRP A 668 -7.46 -14.00 63.56
C TRP A 668 -8.55 -14.48 62.59
N SER A 669 -9.51 -13.63 62.28
CA SER A 669 -10.58 -13.91 61.31
C SER A 669 -10.08 -14.25 59.90
N ASN A 670 -8.90 -13.74 59.52
CA ASN A 670 -8.24 -14.06 58.25
C ASN A 670 -7.46 -15.40 58.28
N GLY A 671 -7.56 -16.16 59.37
CA GLY A 671 -6.90 -17.46 59.56
C GLY A 671 -5.46 -17.38 60.07
N ALA A 672 -4.90 -16.18 60.24
CA ALA A 672 -3.56 -16.01 60.79
C ALA A 672 -3.51 -16.42 62.28
N ARG A 673 -2.33 -16.93 62.68
CA ARG A 673 -2.05 -17.39 64.05
C ARG A 673 -0.86 -16.67 64.70
N THR A 674 -0.39 -15.61 64.05
CA THR A 674 0.66 -14.73 64.57
C THR A 674 0.03 -13.68 65.48
N GLU A 675 0.81 -13.16 66.42
CA GLU A 675 0.40 -12.04 67.28
C GLU A 675 0.12 -10.80 66.44
N ASP A 676 1.09 -10.40 65.61
CA ASP A 676 0.97 -9.26 64.70
C ASP A 676 0.51 -9.68 63.31
N LEU A 677 -0.10 -8.72 62.62
CA LEU A 677 -0.47 -8.83 61.22
C LEU A 677 0.21 -7.73 60.40
N ILE A 678 0.83 -8.12 59.29
CA ILE A 678 1.44 -7.20 58.31
C ILE A 678 0.91 -7.50 56.91
N ASN A 679 1.10 -6.55 55.99
CA ASN A 679 0.68 -6.63 54.59
C ASN A 679 -0.84 -6.84 54.40
N LEU A 680 -1.64 -6.19 55.24
CA LEU A 680 -3.08 -6.37 55.27
C LEU A 680 -3.80 -5.54 54.20
N PRO A 681 -4.73 -6.14 53.44
CA PRO A 681 -5.73 -5.39 52.69
C PRO A 681 -6.80 -4.78 53.63
N PRO A 682 -7.59 -3.80 53.14
CA PRO A 682 -8.70 -3.22 53.91
C PRO A 682 -9.77 -4.25 54.25
N ASP A 683 -9.91 -4.58 55.53
CA ASP A 683 -10.93 -5.46 56.08
C ASP A 683 -11.04 -5.27 57.61
N ASN A 684 -12.03 -5.90 58.25
CA ASN A 684 -12.15 -5.97 59.70
C ASN A 684 -11.56 -7.27 60.25
N TYR A 685 -10.50 -7.15 61.05
CA TYR A 685 -9.78 -8.29 61.60
C TYR A 685 -10.17 -8.50 63.06
N ILE A 686 -10.76 -9.66 63.36
CA ILE A 686 -11.19 -10.05 64.71
C ILE A 686 -10.16 -11.01 65.27
N ILE A 687 -9.67 -10.76 66.49
CA ILE A 687 -8.79 -11.68 67.22
C ILE A 687 -9.55 -12.37 68.34
N THR A 688 -9.28 -13.66 68.51
CA THR A 688 -9.48 -14.36 69.77
C THR A 688 -8.13 -14.76 70.33
N VAL A 689 -7.78 -14.24 71.50
CA VAL A 689 -6.60 -14.65 72.26
C VAL A 689 -7.04 -15.62 73.34
N THR A 690 -6.50 -16.83 73.30
CA THR A 690 -6.72 -17.85 74.34
C THR A 690 -5.41 -18.11 75.03
N ASP A 691 -5.38 -17.98 76.35
CA ASP A 691 -4.21 -18.30 77.14
C ASP A 691 -4.03 -19.82 77.32
N ALA A 692 -2.91 -20.24 77.90
CA ALA A 692 -2.57 -21.64 78.05
C ALA A 692 -3.56 -22.44 78.91
N ASN A 693 -4.32 -21.76 79.78
CA ASN A 693 -5.32 -22.36 80.65
C ASN A 693 -6.73 -22.36 80.04
N GLY A 694 -6.87 -21.88 78.79
CA GLY A 694 -8.14 -21.83 78.07
C GLY A 694 -9.00 -20.62 78.39
N CYS A 695 -8.49 -19.64 79.17
CA CYS A 695 -9.16 -18.38 79.42
C CYS A 695 -9.07 -17.52 78.13
N LYS A 696 -10.17 -16.90 77.70
CA LYS A 696 -10.26 -16.22 76.39
C LYS A 696 -10.59 -14.73 76.53
N ALA A 697 -9.99 -13.93 75.65
CA ALA A 697 -10.36 -12.56 75.36
C ALA A 697 -10.51 -12.35 73.85
N THR A 698 -11.45 -11.51 73.42
CA THR A 698 -11.72 -11.23 71.99
C THR A 698 -11.81 -9.73 71.76
N ASP A 699 -11.25 -9.26 70.65
CA ASP A 699 -11.37 -7.86 70.20
C ASP A 699 -11.29 -7.77 68.66
N SER A 700 -11.52 -6.60 68.07
CA SER A 700 -11.46 -6.40 66.61
C SER A 700 -10.94 -5.03 66.19
N TRP A 701 -10.15 -4.98 65.12
CA TRP A 701 -9.63 -3.75 64.53
C TRP A 701 -9.84 -3.71 63.01
N LYS A 702 -10.18 -2.53 62.50
CA LYS A 702 -10.52 -2.31 61.09
C LYS A 702 -9.36 -1.63 60.35
N ILE A 703 -8.92 -2.23 59.25
CA ILE A 703 -8.03 -1.60 58.28
C ILE A 703 -8.90 -0.92 57.21
N THR A 704 -8.64 0.36 56.94
CA THR A 704 -9.35 1.14 55.92
C THR A 704 -8.36 1.76 54.95
N ARG A 705 -8.75 1.88 53.67
CA ARG A 705 -8.00 2.61 52.65
C ARG A 705 -8.82 3.81 52.18
N PHE A 706 -8.13 4.89 51.81
CA PHE A 706 -8.76 6.05 51.20
C PHE A 706 -9.33 5.71 49.80
N GLU A 707 -10.36 6.43 49.35
CA GLU A 707 -10.93 6.28 48.01
C GLU A 707 -9.89 6.67 46.95
N GLN A 708 -9.81 5.94 45.82
CA GLN A 708 -8.80 6.22 44.78
C GLN A 708 -9.00 7.59 44.13
N LEU A 709 -7.89 8.26 43.83
CA LEU A 709 -7.87 9.56 43.17
C LEU A 709 -8.44 9.44 41.75
N THR A 710 -9.51 10.16 41.46
CA THR A 710 -10.21 10.14 40.16
C THR A 710 -10.48 11.57 39.69
N PRO A 711 -9.65 12.12 38.79
CA PRO A 711 -9.88 13.44 38.20
C PRO A 711 -10.92 13.37 37.07
N THR A 712 -11.77 14.38 36.97
CA THR A 712 -12.75 14.55 35.88
C THR A 712 -12.80 15.99 35.42
N VAL A 713 -13.13 16.22 34.15
CA VAL A 713 -13.31 17.57 33.57
C VAL A 713 -14.76 17.72 33.13
N GLU A 714 -15.42 18.76 33.62
CA GLU A 714 -16.76 19.16 33.23
C GLU A 714 -16.70 20.40 32.33
N THR A 715 -17.41 20.38 31.19
CA THR A 715 -17.51 21.53 30.30
C THR A 715 -18.80 22.29 30.56
N ILE A 716 -18.67 23.56 30.93
CA ILE A 716 -19.79 24.51 31.03
C ILE A 716 -19.74 25.37 29.78
N THR A 717 -20.79 25.31 28.96
CA THR A 717 -20.90 26.13 27.74
C THR A 717 -21.90 27.25 27.98
N ASP A 718 -21.44 28.48 27.81
CA ASP A 718 -22.26 29.68 27.74
C ASP A 718 -22.36 30.11 26.28
N PHE A 719 -23.58 30.25 25.76
CA PHE A 719 -23.80 30.60 24.37
C PHE A 719 -24.98 31.54 24.23
N ASP A 720 -24.91 32.40 23.23
CA ASP A 720 -25.98 33.30 22.86
C ASP A 720 -26.11 33.32 21.34
N CYS A 721 -27.24 32.80 20.85
CA CYS A 721 -27.54 32.75 19.44
C CYS A 721 -27.72 34.16 18.83
N ASP A 722 -28.17 35.16 19.58
CA ASP A 722 -28.39 36.49 19.01
C ASP A 722 -27.05 37.21 18.77
N THR A 723 -26.11 37.07 19.70
CA THR A 723 -24.77 37.67 19.59
C THR A 723 -23.74 36.76 18.91
N LYS A 724 -24.10 35.50 18.58
CA LYS A 724 -23.22 34.46 18.04
C LYS A 724 -22.02 34.16 18.92
N TYR A 725 -22.20 34.38 20.21
CA TYR A 725 -21.20 34.18 21.23
C TYR A 725 -21.22 32.73 21.70
N VAL A 726 -20.04 32.12 21.79
CA VAL A 726 -19.85 30.81 22.43
C VAL A 726 -18.59 30.89 23.28
N LYS A 727 -18.73 30.57 24.56
CA LYS A 727 -17.61 30.41 25.48
C LYS A 727 -17.74 29.11 26.27
N GLN A 728 -16.68 28.33 26.26
CA GLN A 728 -16.57 27.14 27.08
C GLN A 728 -15.66 27.41 28.28
N THR A 729 -16.09 26.97 29.45
CA THR A 729 -15.31 26.98 30.69
C THR A 729 -15.15 25.54 31.16
N PHE A 730 -13.94 25.13 31.51
CA PHE A 730 -13.63 23.76 31.91
C PHE A 730 -13.39 23.72 33.42
N VAL A 731 -14.12 22.87 34.12
CA VAL A 731 -14.02 22.72 35.58
C VAL A 731 -13.47 21.35 35.91
N GLY A 732 -12.28 21.32 36.50
CA GLY A 732 -11.66 20.12 37.02
C GLY A 732 -12.27 19.75 38.36
N ARG A 733 -12.74 18.51 38.50
CA ARG A 733 -13.27 17.94 39.74
C ARG A 733 -12.40 16.77 40.18
N VAL A 734 -12.18 16.70 41.48
CA VAL A 734 -11.40 15.63 42.12
C VAL A 734 -12.33 14.84 43.03
N LYS A 735 -12.32 13.52 42.87
CA LYS A 735 -12.98 12.58 43.79
C LYS A 735 -11.94 11.57 44.30
N GLY A 736 -12.01 11.22 45.59
CA GLY A 736 -11.00 10.39 46.24
C GLY A 736 -9.64 11.09 46.40
N GLY A 737 -8.64 10.33 46.85
CA GLY A 737 -7.33 10.85 47.28
C GLY A 737 -7.36 11.53 48.65
N ILE A 738 -6.19 12.05 49.07
CA ILE A 738 -6.05 12.74 50.36
C ILE A 738 -5.74 14.24 50.12
N PRO A 739 -6.60 15.17 50.57
CA PRO A 739 -6.36 16.61 50.42
C PRO A 739 -5.23 17.11 51.36
N PRO A 740 -4.53 18.22 51.02
CA PRO A 740 -4.78 19.13 49.90
C PRO A 740 -4.33 18.57 48.53
N TYR A 741 -5.09 18.90 47.49
CA TYR A 741 -4.76 18.55 46.10
C TYR A 741 -3.99 19.68 45.42
N THR A 742 -3.05 19.34 44.55
CA THR A 742 -2.41 20.26 43.62
C THR A 742 -2.99 19.99 42.23
N LEU A 743 -3.62 21.00 41.62
CA LEU A 743 -4.24 20.90 40.30
C LEU A 743 -3.42 21.67 39.27
N SER A 744 -3.19 21.07 38.10
CA SER A 744 -2.54 21.74 36.98
C SER A 744 -3.21 21.39 35.66
N TRP A 745 -3.09 22.33 34.71
CA TRP A 745 -3.60 22.19 33.36
C TRP A 745 -2.43 22.39 32.38
N SER A 746 -2.41 21.64 31.29
CA SER A 746 -1.35 21.76 30.27
C SER A 746 -1.49 23.00 29.38
N ASP A 747 -2.65 23.68 29.40
CA ASP A 747 -2.93 24.87 28.59
C ASP A 747 -3.99 25.76 29.29
N GLY A 748 -4.15 26.98 28.78
CA GLY A 748 -5.19 27.94 29.19
C GLY A 748 -4.84 28.78 30.40
N VAL A 749 -5.72 29.72 30.71
CA VAL A 749 -5.66 30.55 31.91
C VAL A 749 -6.46 29.88 33.02
N VAL A 750 -5.77 29.49 34.08
CA VAL A 750 -6.36 28.81 35.24
C VAL A 750 -6.82 29.81 36.30
N SER A 751 -7.90 29.48 36.98
CA SER A 751 -8.55 30.33 37.98
C SER A 751 -9.31 29.48 39.02
N GLY A 752 -9.84 30.13 40.05
CA GLY A 752 -10.43 29.47 41.22
C GLY A 752 -9.42 29.27 42.35
N SER A 753 -9.90 29.02 43.57
CA SER A 753 -9.08 28.95 44.79
C SER A 753 -7.96 27.90 44.76
N ASN A 754 -8.03 26.91 43.86
CA ASN A 754 -7.02 25.86 43.70
C ASN A 754 -6.77 25.52 42.22
N ASN A 755 -6.88 26.51 41.31
CA ASN A 755 -6.72 26.33 39.86
C ASN A 755 -7.69 25.32 39.22
N GLN A 756 -8.87 25.12 39.80
CA GLN A 756 -9.85 24.13 39.33
C GLN A 756 -10.63 24.56 38.08
N ILE A 757 -10.53 25.81 37.64
CA ILE A 757 -11.24 26.32 36.46
C ILE A 757 -10.21 26.73 35.41
N MET A 758 -10.34 26.20 34.20
CA MET A 758 -9.52 26.59 33.05
C MET A 758 -10.39 27.26 32.00
N ASN A 759 -9.89 28.38 31.46
CA ASN A 759 -10.42 29.04 30.27
C ASN A 759 -9.35 29.08 29.19
N THR A 760 -9.67 28.66 27.98
CA THR A 760 -8.76 28.76 26.83
C THR A 760 -9.54 29.17 25.59
N ASN A 761 -8.87 29.87 24.68
CA ASN A 761 -9.37 30.15 23.33
C ASN A 761 -8.72 29.22 22.29
N ASN A 762 -7.81 28.34 22.72
CA ASN A 762 -7.11 27.40 21.86
C ASN A 762 -7.90 26.08 21.81
N ASN A 763 -8.22 25.63 20.60
CA ASN A 763 -8.75 24.28 20.38
C ASN A 763 -7.58 23.28 20.38
N GLY A 764 -7.77 22.10 20.98
CA GLY A 764 -6.73 21.06 21.06
C GLY A 764 -6.83 20.18 22.31
N LEU A 765 -5.93 19.20 22.39
CA LEU A 765 -5.88 18.26 23.51
C LEU A 765 -5.17 18.91 24.71
N ILE A 766 -5.83 18.87 25.86
CA ILE A 766 -5.30 19.32 27.14
C ILE A 766 -5.18 18.14 28.12
N VAL A 767 -4.31 18.31 29.12
CA VAL A 767 -4.15 17.39 30.25
C VAL A 767 -4.51 18.15 31.52
N PHE A 768 -5.42 17.57 32.31
CA PHE A 768 -5.71 18.00 33.67
C PHE A 768 -5.07 16.99 34.63
N SER A 769 -4.09 17.47 35.39
CA SER A 769 -3.30 16.65 36.31
C SER A 769 -3.67 16.98 37.75
N VAL A 770 -3.84 15.93 38.55
CA VAL A 770 -4.16 16.06 39.97
C VAL A 770 -3.14 15.25 40.77
N GLU A 771 -2.50 15.92 41.72
CA GLU A 771 -1.62 15.31 42.70
C GLU A 771 -2.21 15.51 44.10
N ASP A 772 -2.31 14.44 44.88
CA ASP A 772 -2.77 14.51 46.26
C ASP A 772 -1.62 14.77 47.27
N SER A 773 -1.92 14.94 48.55
CA SER A 773 -0.91 15.31 49.55
C SER A 773 0.14 14.24 49.85
N PHE A 774 -0.09 13.00 49.38
CA PHE A 774 0.83 11.87 49.53
C PHE A 774 1.60 11.57 48.22
N GLY A 775 1.42 12.39 47.19
CA GLY A 775 2.11 12.29 45.91
C GLY A 775 1.46 11.32 44.91
N CYS A 776 0.22 10.87 45.17
CA CYS A 776 -0.53 10.09 44.18
C CYS A 776 -0.94 11.00 43.03
N LYS A 777 -0.60 10.62 41.79
CA LYS A 777 -0.84 11.41 40.57
C LYS A 777 -1.78 10.70 39.63
N GLU A 778 -2.75 11.42 39.11
CA GLU A 778 -3.61 10.97 38.04
C GLU A 778 -3.85 12.09 37.03
N ASP A 779 -3.83 11.71 35.75
CA ASP A 779 -4.02 12.60 34.61
C ASP A 779 -5.30 12.24 33.87
N VAL A 780 -6.06 13.25 33.46
CA VAL A 780 -7.16 13.10 32.51
C VAL A 780 -6.91 13.96 31.27
N THR A 781 -6.97 13.33 30.11
CA THR A 781 -6.88 14.02 28.82
C THR A 781 -8.27 14.44 28.36
N PHE A 782 -8.39 15.68 27.88
CA PHE A 782 -9.66 16.24 27.39
C PHE A 782 -9.42 17.05 26.13
N ASN A 783 -10.27 16.93 25.11
CA ASN A 783 -10.13 17.66 23.86
C ASN A 783 -11.03 18.91 23.86
N VAL A 784 -10.43 20.09 23.79
CA VAL A 784 -11.13 21.37 23.70
C VAL A 784 -11.52 21.64 22.24
N ASN A 785 -12.82 21.80 21.99
CA ASN A 785 -13.35 22.22 20.70
C ASN A 785 -14.52 23.19 20.89
N THR A 786 -14.26 24.48 20.66
CA THR A 786 -15.29 25.53 20.74
C THR A 786 -15.99 25.69 19.40
N PRO A 787 -17.30 25.38 19.28
CA PRO A 787 -18.04 25.51 18.02
C PRO A 787 -18.22 26.97 17.59
N VAL A 788 -18.16 27.25 16.29
CA VAL A 788 -18.31 28.59 15.70
C VAL A 788 -19.70 28.74 15.08
N ILE A 789 -20.51 29.68 15.58
CA ILE A 789 -21.80 30.03 14.98
C ILE A 789 -21.56 31.06 13.86
N GLY A 790 -21.82 30.67 12.61
CA GLY A 790 -21.61 31.53 11.45
C GLY A 790 -22.89 32.14 10.89
N ASN A 791 -22.88 32.51 9.61
CA ASN A 791 -24.02 33.12 8.92
C ASN A 791 -24.49 32.24 7.74
N PRO A 792 -25.81 32.08 7.55
CA PRO A 792 -26.35 31.50 6.33
C PRO A 792 -26.10 32.46 5.16
N ASN A 793 -25.75 31.92 4.00
CA ASN A 793 -25.57 32.67 2.78
C ASN A 793 -25.59 31.70 1.60
N PHE A 794 -26.00 32.18 0.42
CA PHE A 794 -25.91 31.41 -0.80
C PHE A 794 -25.80 32.30 -2.03
N SER A 795 -25.25 31.74 -3.10
CA SER A 795 -25.32 32.30 -4.45
C SER A 795 -26.18 31.43 -5.35
N TYR A 796 -26.64 31.99 -6.47
CA TYR A 796 -27.43 31.27 -7.45
C TYR A 796 -27.10 31.75 -8.86
N ALA A 797 -27.12 30.80 -9.81
CA ALA A 797 -26.82 31.05 -11.22
C ALA A 797 -27.72 30.19 -12.11
N SER A 798 -27.96 30.66 -13.33
CA SER A 798 -28.73 29.95 -14.35
C SER A 798 -28.29 30.40 -15.74
N TYR A 799 -28.49 29.54 -16.73
CA TYR A 799 -28.08 29.84 -18.11
C TYR A 799 -28.79 31.09 -18.65
N GLY A 800 -30.09 31.23 -18.38
CA GLY A 800 -30.88 32.39 -18.79
C GLY A 800 -30.36 33.70 -18.19
N HIS A 801 -29.90 33.67 -16.94
CA HIS A 801 -29.37 34.86 -16.28
C HIS A 801 -27.99 35.23 -16.83
N ASP A 802 -27.11 34.25 -17.02
CA ASP A 802 -25.75 34.49 -17.49
C ASP A 802 -25.72 34.98 -18.95
N VAL A 803 -26.65 34.51 -19.78
CA VAL A 803 -26.69 34.85 -21.23
C VAL A 803 -27.63 36.01 -21.53
N TYR A 804 -28.79 36.09 -20.89
CA TYR A 804 -29.86 37.05 -21.21
C TYR A 804 -30.20 37.99 -20.05
N ASN A 805 -29.46 37.93 -18.94
CA ASN A 805 -29.67 38.76 -17.74
C ASN A 805 -31.10 38.68 -17.15
N LEU A 806 -31.74 37.51 -17.27
CA LEU A 806 -33.08 37.22 -16.75
C LEU A 806 -33.16 35.80 -16.20
N TYR A 807 -34.00 35.53 -15.20
CA TYR A 807 -34.30 34.17 -14.78
C TYR A 807 -35.59 33.71 -15.46
N SER A 808 -35.61 32.49 -16.00
CA SER A 808 -36.73 31.97 -16.79
C SER A 808 -37.40 30.77 -16.16
N ILE A 809 -38.68 30.60 -16.46
CA ILE A 809 -39.33 29.29 -16.33
C ILE A 809 -38.57 28.23 -17.16
N PHE A 810 -38.57 27.00 -16.67
CA PHE A 810 -37.91 25.84 -17.30
C PHE A 810 -36.38 25.96 -17.47
N ASP A 811 -35.77 26.97 -16.88
CA ASP A 811 -34.32 27.11 -16.77
C ASP A 811 -33.87 26.67 -15.37
N PRO A 812 -33.04 25.62 -15.22
CA PRO A 812 -32.55 25.18 -13.92
C PRO A 812 -31.67 26.25 -13.26
N ILE A 813 -32.05 26.66 -12.05
CA ILE A 813 -31.26 27.56 -11.22
C ILE A 813 -30.48 26.72 -10.20
N LEU A 814 -29.15 26.82 -10.24
CA LEU A 814 -28.26 26.14 -9.31
C LEU A 814 -28.00 27.03 -8.10
N PHE A 815 -28.22 26.50 -6.89
CA PHE A 815 -27.97 27.18 -5.62
C PHE A 815 -26.70 26.62 -4.97
N THR A 816 -25.78 27.51 -4.60
CA THR A 816 -24.52 27.15 -3.95
C THR A 816 -24.51 27.67 -2.52
N ASN A 817 -24.38 26.77 -1.54
CA ASN A 817 -24.25 27.10 -0.13
C ASN A 817 -22.93 27.86 0.13
N LEU A 818 -23.03 29.01 0.78
CA LEU A 818 -21.92 29.84 1.22
C LEU A 818 -22.00 30.12 2.74
N ALA A 819 -22.76 29.30 3.48
CA ALA A 819 -22.88 29.44 4.93
C ALA A 819 -21.52 29.23 5.61
N THR A 820 -21.22 30.07 6.59
CA THR A 820 -19.96 30.01 7.36
C THR A 820 -20.19 29.37 8.73
N GLY A 821 -19.13 28.97 9.43
CA GLY A 821 -19.20 28.36 10.77
C GLY A 821 -19.56 26.88 10.76
N ASP A 822 -19.67 26.29 11.95
CA ASP A 822 -19.88 24.85 12.13
C ASP A 822 -21.38 24.53 12.13
N PHE A 823 -22.03 24.45 10.97
CA PHE A 823 -23.47 24.14 10.89
C PHE A 823 -23.76 22.62 10.93
N THR A 824 -24.91 22.24 11.48
CA THR A 824 -25.34 20.84 11.65
C THR A 824 -26.40 20.40 10.65
N ASN A 825 -27.21 21.33 10.13
CA ASN A 825 -28.25 21.02 9.15
C ASN A 825 -28.53 22.22 8.22
N ILE A 826 -28.93 21.94 6.98
CA ILE A 826 -29.35 22.93 5.98
C ILE A 826 -30.67 22.51 5.36
N SER A 827 -31.55 23.47 5.10
CA SER A 827 -32.82 23.23 4.41
C SER A 827 -33.18 24.44 3.54
N TRP A 828 -33.86 24.17 2.44
CA TRP A 828 -34.21 25.12 1.39
C TRP A 828 -35.71 25.16 1.20
N ASP A 829 -36.26 26.37 1.08
CA ASP A 829 -37.63 26.66 0.66
C ASP A 829 -37.52 27.53 -0.60
N PHE A 830 -37.89 26.98 -1.76
CA PHE A 830 -37.79 27.69 -3.04
C PHE A 830 -38.95 28.68 -3.26
N GLY A 831 -39.90 28.78 -2.33
CA GLY A 831 -41.00 29.74 -2.39
C GLY A 831 -42.12 29.38 -3.38
N ASP A 832 -42.04 28.23 -4.05
CA ASP A 832 -43.07 27.68 -4.95
C ASP A 832 -43.78 26.42 -4.39
N GLY A 833 -43.46 26.08 -3.14
CA GLY A 833 -43.97 24.89 -2.43
C GLY A 833 -43.04 23.68 -2.48
N ASN A 834 -41.90 23.77 -3.17
CA ASN A 834 -40.84 22.75 -3.15
C ASN A 834 -39.75 23.10 -2.15
N PHE A 835 -39.17 22.05 -1.56
CA PHE A 835 -38.13 22.13 -0.53
C PHE A 835 -36.97 21.19 -0.88
N SER A 836 -35.80 21.43 -0.29
CA SER A 836 -34.65 20.52 -0.38
C SER A 836 -33.83 20.57 0.91
N ASP A 837 -33.24 19.43 1.30
CA ASP A 837 -32.24 19.37 2.38
C ASP A 837 -30.83 19.07 1.82
N GLU A 838 -30.68 19.08 0.50
CA GLU A 838 -29.36 18.98 -0.14
C GLU A 838 -28.56 20.26 0.07
N GLU A 839 -27.24 20.15 0.25
CA GLU A 839 -26.41 21.32 0.50
C GLU A 839 -26.35 22.29 -0.70
N ASN A 840 -26.31 21.80 -1.94
CA ASN A 840 -26.22 22.61 -3.15
C ASN A 840 -27.26 22.17 -4.21
N PRO A 841 -28.55 22.49 -4.03
CA PRO A 841 -29.62 21.98 -4.89
C PRO A 841 -29.74 22.75 -6.21
N ALA A 842 -30.29 22.11 -7.24
CA ALA A 842 -30.78 22.77 -8.45
C ALA A 842 -32.31 22.76 -8.47
N HIS A 843 -32.95 23.88 -8.83
CA HIS A 843 -34.41 24.01 -8.85
C HIS A 843 -34.93 24.62 -10.16
N ILE A 844 -36.07 24.11 -10.65
CA ILE A 844 -36.71 24.56 -11.89
C ILE A 844 -38.08 25.17 -11.57
N TYR A 845 -38.26 26.44 -11.90
CA TYR A 845 -39.56 27.11 -11.80
C TYR A 845 -40.41 26.87 -13.05
N THR A 846 -41.68 26.55 -12.86
CA THR A 846 -42.62 26.23 -13.97
C THR A 846 -43.65 27.32 -14.24
N ARG A 847 -43.69 28.36 -13.39
CA ARG A 847 -44.60 29.51 -13.52
C ARG A 847 -43.82 30.80 -13.37
N VAL A 848 -44.30 31.85 -14.03
CA VAL A 848 -43.75 33.19 -13.86
C VAL A 848 -44.18 33.75 -12.50
N GLY A 849 -43.29 34.45 -11.83
CA GLY A 849 -43.55 34.99 -10.51
C GLY A 849 -42.29 35.46 -9.81
N THR A 850 -42.47 36.11 -8.68
CA THR A 850 -41.37 36.44 -7.77
C THR A 850 -41.38 35.43 -6.63
N TYR A 851 -40.31 34.65 -6.50
CA TYR A 851 -40.17 33.59 -5.52
C TYR A 851 -39.20 34.02 -4.42
N ALA A 852 -39.63 33.87 -3.17
CA ALA A 852 -38.78 34.12 -2.01
C ALA A 852 -38.05 32.83 -1.65
N VAL A 853 -36.80 32.71 -2.08
CA VAL A 853 -35.96 31.55 -1.76
C VAL A 853 -35.35 31.77 -0.38
N LYS A 854 -35.49 30.76 0.49
CA LYS A 854 -34.92 30.76 1.83
C LYS A 854 -33.97 29.60 2.00
N GLN A 855 -32.82 29.87 2.58
CA GLN A 855 -31.91 28.89 3.12
C GLN A 855 -31.98 29.00 4.65
N ILE A 856 -32.33 27.90 5.32
CA ILE A 856 -32.37 27.77 6.77
C ILE A 856 -31.18 26.93 7.18
N VAL A 857 -30.27 27.51 7.96
CA VAL A 857 -29.07 26.82 8.46
C VAL A 857 -29.18 26.69 9.97
N THR A 858 -29.05 25.46 10.46
CA THR A 858 -29.04 25.13 11.90
C THR A 858 -27.60 24.97 12.35
N TYR A 859 -27.23 25.64 13.44
CA TYR A 859 -25.94 25.59 14.11
C TYR A 859 -26.05 24.84 15.46
N PRO A 860 -24.92 24.47 16.07
CA PRO A 860 -24.84 23.88 17.40
C PRO A 860 -25.67 24.68 18.42
N PHE A 861 -26.13 23.98 19.46
CA PHE A 861 -27.02 24.53 20.48
C PHE A 861 -28.42 24.93 19.98
N GLY A 862 -28.76 24.56 18.73
CA GLY A 862 -30.08 24.78 18.14
C GLY A 862 -30.28 26.17 17.55
N CYS A 863 -29.22 26.97 17.41
CA CYS A 863 -29.30 28.29 16.80
C CYS A 863 -29.64 28.16 15.30
N GLN A 864 -30.78 28.70 14.87
CA GLN A 864 -31.20 28.67 13.47
C GLN A 864 -31.22 30.07 12.88
N TYR A 865 -30.66 30.21 11.69
CA TYR A 865 -30.71 31.47 10.96
C TYR A 865 -31.19 31.23 9.54
N VAL A 866 -31.86 32.22 9.00
CA VAL A 866 -32.44 32.17 7.66
C VAL A 866 -31.77 33.26 6.82
N TYR A 867 -31.23 32.87 5.68
CA TYR A 867 -30.92 33.80 4.61
C TYR A 867 -32.02 33.71 3.56
N ASN A 868 -32.58 34.84 3.15
CA ASN A 868 -33.60 34.88 2.12
C ASN A 868 -33.25 35.88 1.02
N THR A 869 -33.68 35.55 -0.19
CA THR A 869 -33.53 36.40 -1.37
C THR A 869 -34.75 36.21 -2.26
N THR A 870 -35.03 37.18 -3.12
CA THR A 870 -36.14 37.08 -4.07
C THR A 870 -35.61 36.91 -5.47
N ILE A 871 -36.05 35.86 -6.16
CA ILE A 871 -35.74 35.62 -7.57
C ILE A 871 -36.99 35.94 -8.38
N LYS A 872 -36.87 36.87 -9.34
CA LYS A 872 -37.94 37.18 -10.29
C LYS A 872 -37.79 36.28 -11.51
N VAL A 873 -38.70 35.32 -11.64
CA VAL A 873 -38.74 34.36 -12.75
C VAL A 873 -39.74 34.84 -13.80
N GLU A 874 -39.24 35.05 -15.01
CA GLU A 874 -39.99 35.55 -16.16
C GLU A 874 -40.24 34.44 -17.18
N LYS A 875 -40.89 34.78 -18.30
CA LYS A 875 -41.20 33.81 -19.36
C LYS A 875 -39.93 33.30 -20.08
N GLY A 876 -38.79 33.96 -19.90
CA GLY A 876 -37.55 33.62 -20.61
C GLY A 876 -37.42 34.20 -22.01
N TYR A 877 -38.42 34.94 -22.46
CA TYR A 877 -38.40 35.62 -23.75
C TYR A 877 -39.17 36.92 -23.65
N SER A 878 -38.76 37.90 -24.46
CA SER A 878 -39.51 39.12 -24.73
C SER A 878 -39.55 39.31 -26.23
N VAL A 879 -40.72 39.69 -26.77
CA VAL A 879 -40.84 40.08 -28.16
C VAL A 879 -41.84 41.20 -28.28
N GLU A 880 -41.39 42.26 -28.94
CA GLU A 880 -42.21 43.38 -29.34
C GLU A 880 -42.31 43.40 -30.87
N MET A 881 -43.55 43.42 -31.34
CA MET A 881 -43.87 43.54 -32.76
C MET A 881 -44.29 44.97 -33.06
N PRO A 882 -43.70 45.62 -34.08
CA PRO A 882 -44.25 46.88 -34.56
C PRO A 882 -45.67 46.66 -35.07
N THR A 883 -46.53 47.68 -34.97
CA THR A 883 -47.89 47.64 -35.52
C THR A 883 -48.00 48.38 -36.85
N ALA A 884 -47.01 49.20 -37.17
CA ALA A 884 -46.86 49.90 -38.43
C ALA A 884 -45.39 50.18 -38.71
N PHE A 885 -45.05 50.40 -39.98
CA PHE A 885 -43.71 50.82 -40.40
C PHE A 885 -43.79 51.67 -41.68
N THR A 886 -42.77 52.50 -41.90
CA THR A 886 -42.68 53.49 -42.98
C THR A 886 -41.35 53.31 -43.72
N PRO A 887 -41.31 52.54 -44.81
CA PRO A 887 -40.09 52.30 -45.58
C PRO A 887 -39.75 53.52 -46.46
N ASN A 888 -39.31 54.61 -45.83
CA ASN A 888 -38.91 55.87 -46.47
C ASN A 888 -37.38 56.05 -46.54
N ASN A 889 -36.64 55.07 -46.02
CA ASN A 889 -35.18 54.97 -45.98
C ASN A 889 -34.51 56.06 -45.13
N ASP A 890 -35.20 56.55 -44.09
CA ASP A 890 -34.68 57.53 -43.13
C ASP A 890 -33.85 56.90 -41.98
N GLY A 891 -33.72 55.58 -41.98
CA GLY A 891 -33.03 54.78 -40.97
C GLY A 891 -33.91 54.34 -39.80
N THR A 892 -35.19 54.73 -39.77
CA THR A 892 -36.13 54.46 -38.68
C THR A 892 -37.39 53.78 -39.20
N ASN A 893 -37.73 52.62 -38.65
CA ASN A 893 -38.93 51.84 -39.06
C ASN A 893 -38.98 51.54 -40.57
N ASP A 894 -37.82 51.36 -41.21
CA ASP A 894 -37.71 51.02 -42.64
C ASP A 894 -38.02 49.56 -42.95
N SER A 895 -38.02 48.72 -41.92
CA SER A 895 -38.33 47.29 -42.02
C SER A 895 -39.24 46.87 -40.88
N PHE A 896 -40.14 45.96 -41.19
CA PHE A 896 -41.00 45.30 -40.23
C PHE A 896 -40.29 44.06 -39.68
N ALA A 897 -39.69 44.21 -38.50
CA ALA A 897 -39.03 43.13 -37.76
C ALA A 897 -39.43 43.18 -36.28
N PRO A 898 -39.53 42.03 -35.60
CA PRO A 898 -39.62 42.01 -34.14
C PRO A 898 -38.30 42.46 -33.50
N VAL A 899 -38.40 43.14 -32.36
CA VAL A 899 -37.30 43.24 -31.40
C VAL A 899 -37.53 42.17 -30.35
N PHE A 900 -36.55 41.30 -30.13
CA PHE A 900 -36.73 40.15 -29.25
C PHE A 900 -35.49 39.80 -28.42
N LEU A 901 -35.73 39.12 -27.30
CA LEU A 901 -34.72 38.59 -26.37
C LEU A 901 -35.12 37.17 -25.96
N GLY A 902 -34.16 36.27 -25.79
CA GLY A 902 -34.40 34.91 -25.25
C GLY A 902 -34.88 33.86 -26.27
N PHE A 903 -34.86 34.18 -27.57
CA PHE A 903 -35.04 33.21 -28.65
C PHE A 903 -33.69 32.80 -29.26
N ILE A 904 -33.53 31.52 -29.51
CA ILE A 904 -32.38 30.95 -30.23
C ILE A 904 -32.62 30.87 -31.73
N GLU A 905 -33.86 31.04 -32.19
CA GLU A 905 -34.25 31.08 -33.60
C GLU A 905 -35.61 31.79 -33.74
N VAL A 906 -35.77 32.68 -34.72
CA VAL A 906 -37.04 33.37 -35.00
C VAL A 906 -37.37 33.28 -36.50
N THR A 907 -38.62 32.93 -36.79
CA THR A 907 -39.22 32.93 -38.13
C THR A 907 -40.28 34.03 -38.22
N LEU A 908 -40.16 34.94 -39.18
CA LEU A 908 -41.17 35.96 -39.48
C LEU A 908 -41.79 35.69 -40.85
N GLN A 909 -43.11 35.71 -40.94
CA GLN A 909 -43.90 35.56 -42.15
C GLN A 909 -44.89 36.73 -42.27
N VAL A 910 -45.00 37.32 -43.47
CA VAL A 910 -45.97 38.38 -43.78
C VAL A 910 -46.88 37.93 -44.92
N TYR A 911 -48.15 38.27 -44.79
CA TYR A 911 -49.24 37.89 -45.67
C TYR A 911 -49.99 39.13 -46.15
N ASP A 912 -50.48 39.09 -47.38
CA ASP A 912 -51.38 40.10 -47.92
C ASP A 912 -52.80 40.00 -47.33
N THR A 913 -53.67 40.95 -47.69
CA THR A 913 -55.08 41.01 -47.25
C THR A 913 -55.92 39.80 -47.69
N TRP A 914 -55.43 39.01 -48.64
CA TRP A 914 -56.11 37.84 -49.19
C TRP A 914 -55.55 36.52 -48.63
N GLY A 915 -54.57 36.60 -47.73
CA GLY A 915 -53.97 35.45 -47.04
C GLY A 915 -52.80 34.79 -47.78
N SER A 916 -52.28 35.39 -48.86
CA SER A 916 -51.09 34.88 -49.55
C SER A 916 -49.82 35.35 -48.84
N MET A 917 -48.86 34.44 -48.62
CA MET A 917 -47.56 34.80 -48.04
C MET A 917 -46.74 35.59 -49.05
N ILE A 918 -46.29 36.77 -48.64
CA ILE A 918 -45.53 37.72 -49.48
C ILE A 918 -44.09 37.90 -49.00
N TYR A 919 -43.78 37.51 -47.76
CA TYR A 919 -42.44 37.56 -47.19
C TYR A 919 -42.25 36.47 -46.13
N SER A 920 -41.05 35.89 -46.05
CA SER A 920 -40.65 34.98 -44.98
C SER A 920 -39.14 35.08 -44.73
N GLU A 921 -38.73 35.10 -43.47
CA GLU A 921 -37.33 35.06 -43.04
C GLU A 921 -37.19 34.17 -41.79
N THR A 922 -36.06 33.47 -41.64
CA THR A 922 -35.75 32.68 -40.43
C THR A 922 -34.27 32.77 -40.10
N GLY A 923 -33.94 32.98 -38.84
CA GLY A 923 -32.56 32.98 -38.34
C GLY A 923 -32.45 33.39 -36.87
N GLU A 924 -31.22 33.38 -36.35
CA GLU A 924 -30.89 33.89 -35.01
C GLU A 924 -30.99 35.43 -34.95
N THR A 925 -30.80 36.08 -36.10
CA THR A 925 -31.10 37.50 -36.35
C THR A 925 -31.85 37.61 -37.67
N ILE A 926 -32.85 38.49 -37.74
CA ILE A 926 -33.67 38.71 -38.95
C ILE A 926 -33.67 40.19 -39.31
N LYS A 927 -33.65 40.50 -40.61
CA LYS A 927 -33.67 41.86 -41.13
C LYS A 927 -35.08 42.45 -41.20
N GLY A 928 -36.09 41.60 -41.35
CA GLY A 928 -37.50 42.00 -41.45
C GLY A 928 -37.92 42.47 -42.84
N TRP A 929 -39.23 42.61 -43.02
CA TRP A 929 -39.83 42.93 -44.30
C TRP A 929 -39.73 44.42 -44.60
N ASN A 930 -39.10 44.79 -45.71
CA ASN A 930 -38.88 46.19 -46.12
C ASN A 930 -40.05 46.82 -46.90
N GLY A 931 -41.23 46.20 -46.90
CA GLY A 931 -42.40 46.72 -47.62
C GLY A 931 -42.38 46.50 -49.14
N LYS A 932 -41.53 45.59 -49.65
CA LYS A 932 -41.50 45.22 -51.07
C LYS A 932 -42.08 43.82 -51.31
N VAL A 933 -42.83 43.66 -52.40
CA VAL A 933 -43.27 42.37 -52.91
C VAL A 933 -42.72 42.21 -54.32
N LYS A 934 -41.85 41.21 -54.53
CA LYS A 934 -41.14 40.98 -55.81
C LYS A 934 -40.41 42.24 -56.33
N GLU A 935 -39.68 42.92 -55.44
CA GLU A 935 -38.92 44.17 -55.70
C GLU A 935 -39.74 45.43 -56.03
N LEU A 936 -41.07 45.34 -56.00
CA LEU A 936 -41.97 46.49 -56.16
C LEU A 936 -42.52 46.93 -54.80
N ASP A 937 -42.73 48.23 -54.64
CA ASP A 937 -43.29 48.80 -53.42
C ASP A 937 -44.71 48.27 -53.20
N ALA A 938 -44.94 47.64 -52.05
CA ALA A 938 -46.23 47.08 -51.70
C ALA A 938 -47.28 48.19 -51.55
N GLU A 939 -48.56 47.86 -51.70
CA GLU A 939 -49.63 48.85 -51.58
C GLU A 939 -49.76 49.33 -50.13
N ASN A 940 -50.09 50.62 -49.96
CA ASN A 940 -50.38 51.18 -48.66
C ASN A 940 -51.64 50.50 -48.08
N GLY A 941 -51.54 49.89 -46.91
CA GLY A 941 -52.64 49.09 -46.38
C GLY A 941 -52.28 48.19 -45.21
N ASN A 942 -53.26 47.38 -44.80
CA ASN A 942 -53.12 46.45 -43.70
C ASN A 942 -52.62 45.09 -44.21
N TYR A 943 -51.61 44.55 -43.57
CA TYR A 943 -51.06 43.21 -43.81
C TYR A 943 -51.21 42.38 -42.56
N TYR A 944 -51.03 41.07 -42.68
CA TYR A 944 -51.06 40.15 -41.55
C TYR A 944 -49.69 39.52 -41.37
N PHE A 945 -49.19 39.43 -40.14
CA PHE A 945 -47.94 38.74 -39.86
C PHE A 945 -48.17 37.54 -38.96
N LYS A 946 -47.27 36.56 -39.11
CA LYS A 946 -47.10 35.45 -38.18
C LYS A 946 -45.62 35.31 -37.86
N MET A 947 -45.29 35.27 -36.59
CA MET A 947 -43.95 35.01 -36.09
C MET A 947 -43.94 33.78 -35.22
N MET A 948 -42.89 32.98 -35.36
CA MET A 948 -42.59 31.83 -34.51
C MET A 948 -41.18 31.98 -33.94
N GLY A 949 -41.03 32.02 -32.62
CA GLY A 949 -39.75 32.11 -31.93
C GLY A 949 -39.51 30.89 -31.07
N LYS A 950 -38.31 30.29 -31.14
CA LYS A 950 -37.92 29.14 -30.34
C LYS A 950 -37.05 29.58 -29.16
N THR A 951 -37.51 29.38 -27.93
CA THR A 951 -36.80 29.80 -26.70
C THR A 951 -35.57 28.94 -26.45
N PHE A 952 -34.65 29.41 -25.60
CA PHE A 952 -33.45 28.65 -25.21
C PHE A 952 -33.76 27.35 -24.43
N TYR A 953 -34.95 27.26 -23.84
CA TYR A 953 -35.50 26.02 -23.24
C TYR A 953 -36.37 25.22 -24.22
N ASN A 954 -36.18 25.43 -25.53
CA ASN A 954 -36.75 24.63 -26.63
C ASN A 954 -38.28 24.68 -26.76
N HIS A 955 -38.92 25.75 -26.27
CA HIS A 955 -40.36 25.99 -26.42
C HIS A 955 -40.64 26.97 -27.58
N THR A 956 -41.67 26.71 -28.39
CA THR A 956 -42.00 27.57 -29.54
C THR A 956 -43.16 28.51 -29.20
N ILE A 957 -42.89 29.81 -29.30
CA ILE A 957 -43.88 30.88 -29.13
C ILE A 957 -44.34 31.35 -30.49
N THR A 958 -45.65 31.53 -30.67
CA THR A 958 -46.23 32.08 -31.91
C THR A 958 -46.94 33.40 -31.59
N GLN A 959 -46.70 34.42 -32.41
CA GLN A 959 -47.39 35.71 -32.34
C GLN A 959 -47.89 36.07 -33.73
N GLU A 960 -49.13 36.54 -33.81
CA GLU A 960 -49.77 36.91 -35.07
C GLU A 960 -50.61 38.16 -34.88
N GLY A 961 -50.77 38.94 -35.95
CA GLY A 961 -51.46 40.21 -35.85
C GLY A 961 -51.51 40.97 -37.17
N ALA A 962 -52.28 42.04 -37.17
CA ALA A 962 -52.30 42.98 -38.28
C ALA A 962 -51.17 43.99 -38.13
N LEU A 963 -50.57 44.38 -39.25
CA LEU A 963 -49.63 45.50 -39.34
C LEU A 963 -50.08 46.47 -40.43
N THR A 964 -49.71 47.74 -40.30
CA THR A 964 -50.03 48.77 -41.31
C THR A 964 -48.75 49.20 -42.00
N LEU A 965 -48.69 49.05 -43.34
CA LEU A 965 -47.65 49.69 -44.14
C LEU A 965 -48.12 51.10 -44.49
N ILE A 966 -47.34 52.10 -44.08
CA ILE A 966 -47.61 53.52 -44.35
C ILE A 966 -46.54 54.03 -45.32
N LYS A 967 -46.94 54.66 -46.42
CA LYS A 967 -46.01 55.25 -47.40
C LYS A 967 -45.59 56.66 -47.06
#